data_AF-A0A971XT08-F1
#
_entry.id   AF-A0A971XT08-F1
#
_cell.length_a   1.000
_cell.length_b   1.000
_cell.length_c   1.000
_cell.angle_alpha   90.00
_cell.angle_beta   90.00
_cell.angle_gamma   90.00
#
_symmetry.space_group_name_H-M   'P 1'
#
loop_
_entity.id
_entity.type
_entity.pdbx_description
1 polymer ?
#
loop_
_entity_poly.entity_id
_entity_poly.type
_entity_poly.pdbx_seq_one_letter_code
_entity_poly.pdbx_strand_id
1 'polypeptide(L)'
;MNTRPTHYMPTDPLFPLQWHLLNTGNINGSIAGYNINVVRVWPDYTGKGVVLGVMDSGFDETHPDLAENYIQALAWDPLYGQGTATFRSDDEEHGTNVAGLAVASNNGVGGVGVAFNANVVGLRYSDSPDSISTTYARFMEKILDYGLDITVNSWGPMEHPFDYQDEQSALRATQALLTTQGRDGLGIVTLFSSGNDRLLNMNTNYDPTSNLTGAIIVAASDQAGNITGYSTPGASVLISAPGSHPASMITTDLQGEAGHNKNPGEAGNYTDIPGEGFNGTSAAAPVAAGVVALVLHANPGLGYRDVQEILAYSAARFDLIGRVDNLPSFRAETEKDMGQELPDAMKALQAAEGDLLGHSFNSATDWNGGGLMMSDHYGFGRIDALAAIRLAETWTKTSTAQNLTTIGASTQQNAVRVEAQSTVELGSFFADNARIEQMVVAIDLEVGKLLGTELELISPDGTVSRLIDRPLPLTTQLQPIEEPVTKLQTELSSVRHWGENLAGEWILRLTNHSTTEALTLNNWRLEALTALPDTTQIFTNEFGAFAQLQPERTTIKAENGVDLNASAVTAASLLNLSTGQATLNDMPVTLDSPALFRNLTTGDGNDTLVGNGNDNILMPGRGDNSVDGGLGIDVLRLIGVRENYTVVRDTTQSLMAGNQSAGSTLTTNNAHSTVKVADNVLSGGGTDTATQVELLLFRDQVELAHLPGPLGPHAFDEIWYLNDNPDVALAIQQGNLASGWQHYRTWGATEGRNPNVLFNETWYLARNADVAQAVAQGALCSGYQHYLHHGWTENRDPSAWLDNSQYLQNHTDVAAAGVNPLEHYLHYGVHEGRLLTATAFELWS
;
A
#
# COMPACT_ATOMS: atom_id res chain seq x y z
N MET A 1 -30.23 -11.24 10.27
CA MET A 1 -29.16 -10.38 10.83
C MET A 1 -29.32 -9.01 10.21
N ASN A 2 -29.23 -7.92 10.98
CA ASN A 2 -29.23 -6.56 10.42
C ASN A 2 -27.88 -6.35 9.73
N THR A 3 -27.86 -6.28 8.40
CA THR A 3 -26.66 -5.97 7.63
C THR A 3 -26.21 -4.54 7.98
N ARG A 4 -24.97 -4.37 8.45
CA ARG A 4 -24.36 -3.04 8.61
C ARG A 4 -24.41 -2.29 7.27
N PRO A 5 -24.62 -0.97 7.27
CA PRO A 5 -24.67 -0.21 6.02
C PRO A 5 -23.32 -0.28 5.29
N THR A 6 -23.34 -0.41 3.97
CA THR A 6 -22.13 -0.46 3.12
C THR A 6 -21.54 0.92 2.84
N HIS A 7 -22.22 1.97 3.29
CA HIS A 7 -21.82 3.37 3.16
C HIS A 7 -22.21 4.12 4.43
N TYR A 8 -21.41 5.09 4.84
CA TYR A 8 -21.73 6.00 5.93
C TYR A 8 -21.74 7.44 5.43
N MET A 9 -22.83 8.15 5.73
CA MET A 9 -23.02 9.57 5.40
C MET A 9 -23.05 10.37 6.70
N PRO A 10 -22.05 11.23 6.96
CA PRO A 10 -22.02 12.11 8.12
C PRO A 10 -23.24 13.05 8.17
N THR A 11 -23.62 13.47 9.38
CA THR A 11 -24.75 14.38 9.59
C THR A 11 -24.36 15.86 9.62
N ASP A 12 -23.06 16.14 9.53
CA ASP A 12 -22.47 17.47 9.57
C ASP A 12 -22.99 18.34 8.41
N PRO A 13 -23.46 19.57 8.68
CA PRO A 13 -24.23 20.37 7.73
C PRO A 13 -23.44 20.78 6.47
N LEU A 14 -22.10 20.84 6.54
CA LEU A 14 -21.24 21.20 5.41
C LEU A 14 -20.74 19.98 4.61
N PHE A 15 -20.96 18.74 5.08
CA PHE A 15 -20.57 17.53 4.34
C PHE A 15 -21.06 17.50 2.87
N PRO A 16 -22.31 17.91 2.54
CA PRO A 16 -22.79 17.94 1.14
C PRO A 16 -22.00 18.88 0.21
N LEU A 17 -21.18 19.78 0.76
CA LEU A 17 -20.29 20.69 0.03
C LEU A 17 -18.84 20.18 -0.03
N GLN A 18 -18.48 19.18 0.79
CA GLN A 18 -17.16 18.56 0.81
C GLN A 18 -16.99 17.56 -0.35
N TRP A 19 -16.91 18.08 -1.57
CA TRP A 19 -16.77 17.30 -2.80
C TRP A 19 -15.58 16.34 -2.77
N HIS A 20 -14.51 16.68 -2.07
CA HIS A 20 -13.34 15.83 -1.92
C HIS A 20 -13.67 14.49 -1.25
N LEU A 21 -14.69 14.45 -0.36
CA LEU A 21 -15.18 13.24 0.31
C LEU A 21 -16.25 12.52 -0.50
N LEU A 22 -17.22 13.29 -1.03
CA LEU A 22 -18.28 12.77 -1.90
C LEU A 22 -18.66 13.80 -2.96
N ASN A 23 -18.21 13.55 -4.19
CA ASN A 23 -18.51 14.41 -5.33
C ASN A 23 -19.73 13.89 -6.10
N THR A 24 -20.85 14.60 -6.00
CA THR A 24 -22.11 14.26 -6.69
C THR A 24 -22.34 15.08 -7.98
N GLY A 25 -21.39 15.95 -8.36
CA GLY A 25 -21.53 16.84 -9.52
C GLY A 25 -22.48 18.03 -9.29
N ASN A 26 -22.80 18.34 -8.04
CA ASN A 26 -23.72 19.41 -7.63
C ASN A 26 -23.05 20.77 -7.41
N ILE A 27 -21.72 20.84 -7.49
CA ILE A 27 -20.92 22.08 -7.36
C ILE A 27 -20.48 22.55 -8.75
N ASN A 28 -20.30 23.86 -8.92
CA ASN A 28 -19.87 24.45 -10.20
C ASN A 28 -18.54 23.83 -10.69
N GLY A 29 -18.49 23.50 -11.98
CA GLY A 29 -17.32 22.86 -12.61
C GLY A 29 -17.07 21.41 -12.18
N SER A 30 -17.92 20.83 -11.31
CA SER A 30 -17.69 19.50 -10.75
C SER A 30 -18.14 18.36 -11.66
N ILE A 31 -17.36 17.27 -11.67
CA ILE A 31 -17.74 16.02 -12.32
C ILE A 31 -17.91 14.96 -11.23
N ALA A 32 -19.09 14.31 -11.19
CA ALA A 32 -19.38 13.29 -10.19
C ALA A 32 -18.34 12.15 -10.23
N GLY A 33 -18.01 11.60 -9.06
CA GLY A 33 -17.04 10.51 -8.92
C GLY A 33 -15.59 10.95 -8.72
N TYR A 34 -15.23 12.20 -9.01
CA TYR A 34 -13.90 12.76 -8.68
C TYR A 34 -13.83 13.17 -7.20
N ASN A 35 -13.71 12.16 -6.34
CA ASN A 35 -13.49 12.24 -4.90
C ASN A 35 -12.54 11.11 -4.47
N ILE A 36 -12.26 11.01 -3.17
CA ILE A 36 -11.35 9.99 -2.62
C ILE A 36 -12.02 8.64 -2.30
N ASN A 37 -13.31 8.45 -2.59
CA ASN A 37 -14.04 7.19 -2.39
C ASN A 37 -14.10 6.69 -0.93
N VAL A 38 -14.21 7.60 0.06
CA VAL A 38 -14.10 7.27 1.49
C VAL A 38 -15.41 6.83 2.16
N VAL A 39 -16.57 7.16 1.61
CA VAL A 39 -17.87 6.87 2.25
C VAL A 39 -18.15 5.38 2.45
N ARG A 40 -17.47 4.50 1.69
CA ARG A 40 -17.52 3.03 1.82
C ARG A 40 -16.53 2.47 2.85
N VAL A 41 -15.63 3.31 3.35
CA VAL A 41 -14.57 2.95 4.32
C VAL A 41 -15.05 3.21 5.74
N TRP A 42 -15.72 4.34 5.97
CA TRP A 42 -16.16 4.79 7.30
C TRP A 42 -17.05 3.86 8.13
N PRO A 43 -17.84 2.93 7.55
CA PRO A 43 -18.51 1.91 8.36
C PRO A 43 -17.54 1.03 9.17
N ASP A 44 -16.30 0.85 8.69
CA ASP A 44 -15.30 -0.05 9.25
C ASP A 44 -14.10 0.70 9.86
N TYR A 45 -13.60 1.74 9.18
CA TYR A 45 -12.39 2.46 9.58
C TYR A 45 -12.59 3.98 9.56
N THR A 46 -12.21 4.64 10.65
CA THR A 46 -12.37 6.10 10.82
C THR A 46 -11.10 6.81 11.30
N GLY A 47 -9.96 6.11 11.30
CA GLY A 47 -8.65 6.62 11.74
C GLY A 47 -8.39 6.47 13.23
N LYS A 48 -9.29 5.80 13.96
CA LYS A 48 -9.20 5.62 15.40
C LYS A 48 -7.86 5.01 15.82
N GLY A 49 -7.21 5.63 16.80
CA GLY A 49 -5.95 5.16 17.36
C GLY A 49 -4.71 5.58 16.59
N VAL A 50 -4.87 6.33 15.50
CA VAL A 50 -3.76 6.93 14.74
C VAL A 50 -3.59 8.39 15.15
N VAL A 51 -2.35 8.86 15.28
CA VAL A 51 -2.04 10.24 15.66
C VAL A 51 -1.23 10.95 14.58
N LEU A 52 -1.75 12.07 14.07
CA LEU A 52 -1.12 12.93 13.07
C LEU A 52 -0.39 14.09 13.76
N GLY A 53 0.84 14.39 13.34
CA GLY A 53 1.52 15.65 13.63
C GLY A 53 1.40 16.61 12.44
N VAL A 54 0.76 17.76 12.62
CA VAL A 54 0.67 18.79 11.58
C VAL A 54 1.69 19.88 11.87
N MET A 55 2.66 20.07 10.99
CA MET A 55 3.65 21.14 11.08
C MET A 55 3.18 22.35 10.29
N ASP A 56 2.83 23.44 10.97
CA ASP A 56 2.16 24.58 10.32
C ASP A 56 2.27 25.90 11.09
N SER A 57 1.53 26.93 10.68
CA SER A 57 1.60 28.30 11.18
C SER A 57 0.89 28.55 12.50
N GLY A 58 -0.16 27.78 12.81
CA GLY A 58 -0.95 27.96 14.03
C GLY A 58 -2.21 27.10 14.03
N PHE A 59 -2.78 26.90 15.23
CA PHE A 59 -3.93 26.01 15.41
C PHE A 59 -4.98 26.63 16.34
N ASP A 60 -6.24 26.61 15.93
CA ASP A 60 -7.38 26.81 16.83
C ASP A 60 -7.77 25.47 17.47
N GLU A 61 -7.03 25.11 18.51
CA GLU A 61 -7.27 23.91 19.33
C GLU A 61 -8.62 23.90 20.05
N THR A 62 -9.34 25.04 20.08
CA THR A 62 -10.67 25.16 20.70
C THR A 62 -11.80 25.07 19.70
N HIS A 63 -11.50 24.94 18.40
CA HIS A 63 -12.50 24.85 17.35
C HIS A 63 -13.46 23.68 17.61
N PRO A 64 -14.80 23.86 17.50
CA PRO A 64 -15.79 22.83 17.81
C PRO A 64 -15.57 21.48 17.10
N ASP A 65 -15.10 21.51 15.85
CA ASP A 65 -14.81 20.30 15.07
C ASP A 65 -13.40 19.72 15.31
N LEU A 66 -12.50 20.41 16.02
CA LEU A 66 -11.15 19.90 16.32
C LEU A 66 -10.97 19.51 17.78
N ALA A 67 -11.70 20.12 18.70
CA ALA A 67 -11.46 20.01 20.14
C ALA A 67 -11.48 18.56 20.68
N GLU A 68 -12.28 17.66 20.10
CA GLU A 68 -12.31 16.25 20.51
C GLU A 68 -11.09 15.46 20.04
N ASN A 69 -10.52 15.83 18.89
CA ASN A 69 -9.43 15.11 18.24
C ASN A 69 -8.04 15.74 18.52
N TYR A 70 -7.99 17.00 18.93
CA TYR A 70 -6.75 17.74 19.16
C TYR A 70 -6.11 17.40 20.52
N ILE A 71 -4.85 16.95 20.51
CA ILE A 71 -4.10 16.63 21.74
C ILE A 71 -3.27 17.85 22.17
N GLN A 72 -3.91 18.79 22.86
CA GLN A 72 -3.28 20.02 23.33
C GLN A 72 -2.04 19.77 24.20
N ALA A 73 -2.06 18.71 25.01
CA ALA A 73 -0.93 18.35 25.88
C ALA A 73 0.36 18.01 25.12
N LEU A 74 0.27 17.64 23.84
CA LEU A 74 1.42 17.32 22.99
C LEU A 74 1.73 18.41 21.97
N ALA A 75 0.85 19.40 21.79
CA ALA A 75 1.08 20.52 20.91
C ALA A 75 2.42 21.21 21.25
N TRP A 76 3.15 21.70 20.26
CA TRP A 76 4.50 22.22 20.53
C TRP A 76 4.89 23.37 19.60
N ASP A 77 5.63 24.32 20.16
CA ASP A 77 6.20 25.48 19.46
C ASP A 77 7.68 25.62 19.90
N PRO A 78 8.63 25.82 18.97
CA PRO A 78 10.06 25.87 19.28
C PRO A 78 10.46 27.04 20.19
N LEU A 79 9.68 28.12 20.22
CA LEU A 79 9.95 29.27 21.08
C LEU A 79 9.32 29.14 22.46
N TYR A 80 8.11 28.58 22.53
CA TYR A 80 7.27 28.63 23.73
C TYR A 80 7.10 27.28 24.43
N GLY A 81 7.49 26.18 23.76
CA GLY A 81 7.51 24.84 24.32
C GLY A 81 6.23 24.05 24.11
N GLN A 82 5.92 23.18 25.07
CA GLN A 82 4.80 22.24 25.00
C GLN A 82 3.48 22.92 25.42
N GLY A 83 2.39 22.57 24.74
CA GLY A 83 1.05 23.12 24.93
C GLY A 83 0.84 24.52 24.34
N THR A 84 1.70 24.97 23.42
CA THR A 84 1.72 26.38 22.98
C THR A 84 1.68 26.56 21.45
N ALA A 85 1.08 25.62 20.71
CA ALA A 85 0.96 25.73 19.24
C ALA A 85 -0.23 26.59 18.76
N THR A 86 -0.97 27.22 19.67
CA THR A 86 -2.11 28.08 19.33
C THR A 86 -1.71 29.21 18.37
N PHE A 87 -2.59 29.54 17.43
CA PHE A 87 -2.45 30.71 16.56
C PHE A 87 -2.29 32.01 17.37
N ARG A 88 -1.57 32.99 16.82
CA ARG A 88 -1.28 34.28 17.48
C ARG A 88 -1.77 35.50 16.71
N SER A 89 -2.17 35.31 15.47
CA SER A 89 -2.75 36.33 14.60
C SER A 89 -3.76 35.73 13.64
N ASP A 90 -4.58 36.61 13.07
CA ASP A 90 -5.71 36.29 12.17
C ASP A 90 -5.27 35.74 10.79
N ASP A 91 -3.97 35.69 10.52
CA ASP A 91 -3.34 35.14 9.30
C ASP A 91 -2.62 33.79 9.55
N GLU A 92 -2.81 33.20 10.73
CA GLU A 92 -2.29 31.88 11.10
C GLU A 92 -3.38 30.79 11.06
N GLU A 93 -4.36 30.92 10.15
CA GLU A 93 -5.45 29.97 9.97
C GLU A 93 -5.02 28.65 9.30
N HIS A 94 -3.93 28.69 8.53
CA HIS A 94 -3.52 27.62 7.62
C HIS A 94 -3.45 26.24 8.32
N GLY A 95 -2.80 26.15 9.49
CA GLY A 95 -2.70 24.90 10.25
C GLY A 95 -4.05 24.36 10.75
N THR A 96 -4.99 25.26 11.07
CA THR A 96 -6.37 24.91 11.42
C THR A 96 -7.11 24.34 10.21
N ASN A 97 -6.95 24.95 9.03
CA ASN A 97 -7.55 24.45 7.79
C ASN A 97 -7.01 23.05 7.42
N VAL A 98 -5.68 22.86 7.52
CA VAL A 98 -4.99 21.59 7.26
C VAL A 98 -5.47 20.49 8.23
N ALA A 99 -5.54 20.79 9.53
CA ALA A 99 -6.02 19.83 10.53
C ALA A 99 -7.48 19.42 10.27
N GLY A 100 -8.36 20.36 9.91
CA GLY A 100 -9.77 20.08 9.63
C GLY A 100 -9.99 19.09 8.48
N LEU A 101 -9.24 19.22 7.38
CA LEU A 101 -9.35 18.30 6.24
C LEU A 101 -9.02 16.86 6.64
N ALA A 102 -8.05 16.69 7.54
CA ALA A 102 -7.64 15.37 8.00
C ALA A 102 -8.56 14.81 9.09
N VAL A 103 -8.89 15.60 10.12
CA VAL A 103 -9.45 15.08 11.39
C VAL A 103 -10.61 15.90 11.97
N ALA A 104 -11.28 16.77 11.21
CA ALA A 104 -12.52 17.38 11.71
C ALA A 104 -13.52 16.29 12.17
N SER A 105 -14.09 16.50 13.35
CA SER A 105 -14.92 15.52 14.05
C SER A 105 -16.24 15.32 13.33
N ASN A 106 -16.75 14.09 13.32
CA ASN A 106 -18.12 13.79 12.86
C ASN A 106 -19.07 13.93 14.06
N ASN A 107 -19.50 15.16 14.34
CA ASN A 107 -20.19 15.54 15.58
C ASN A 107 -21.56 16.23 15.34
N GLY A 108 -21.95 16.40 14.06
CA GLY A 108 -23.17 17.09 13.65
C GLY A 108 -23.04 18.61 13.55
N VAL A 109 -21.81 19.14 13.54
CA VAL A 109 -21.46 20.56 13.42
C VAL A 109 -20.50 20.70 12.23
N GLY A 110 -20.53 21.85 11.54
CA GLY A 110 -19.54 22.14 10.52
C GLY A 110 -19.41 21.09 9.42
N GLY A 111 -18.17 20.64 9.20
CA GLY A 111 -17.79 19.63 8.22
C GLY A 111 -17.15 18.41 8.88
N VAL A 112 -16.62 17.49 8.08
CA VAL A 112 -15.98 16.26 8.59
C VAL A 112 -14.62 16.03 7.94
N GLY A 113 -13.67 15.53 8.72
CA GLY A 113 -12.35 15.16 8.23
C GLY A 113 -12.35 13.77 7.61
N VAL A 114 -11.36 13.48 6.78
CA VAL A 114 -11.19 12.15 6.15
C VAL A 114 -11.10 11.04 7.21
N ALA A 115 -10.35 11.27 8.29
CA ALA A 115 -10.13 10.37 9.41
C ALA A 115 -10.66 10.99 10.71
N PHE A 116 -11.97 11.19 10.78
CA PHE A 116 -12.66 11.96 11.83
C PHE A 116 -12.55 11.41 13.26
N ASN A 117 -11.95 10.24 13.50
CA ASN A 117 -11.62 9.73 14.84
C ASN A 117 -10.11 9.56 15.07
N ALA A 118 -9.27 10.00 14.13
CA ALA A 118 -7.84 10.12 14.37
C ALA A 118 -7.55 11.34 15.24
N ASN A 119 -6.43 11.32 15.96
CA ASN A 119 -6.00 12.45 16.75
C ASN A 119 -4.99 13.32 15.99
N VAL A 120 -4.89 14.59 16.37
CA VAL A 120 -3.93 15.53 15.80
C VAL A 120 -3.15 16.28 16.86
N VAL A 121 -1.87 16.53 16.58
CA VAL A 121 -0.95 17.36 17.35
C VAL A 121 -0.45 18.49 16.46
N GLY A 122 -0.63 19.74 16.90
CA GLY A 122 -0.09 20.90 16.19
C GLY A 122 1.38 21.16 16.56
N LEU A 123 2.21 21.35 15.54
CA LEU A 123 3.63 21.66 15.63
C LEU A 123 3.86 23.01 14.94
N ARG A 124 3.80 24.10 15.71
CA ARG A 124 3.76 25.47 15.17
C ARG A 124 5.16 26.01 14.86
N TYR A 125 5.39 26.60 13.67
CA TYR A 125 6.70 27.13 13.28
C TYR A 125 6.79 28.63 12.91
N SER A 126 5.69 29.39 12.77
CA SER A 126 5.69 30.74 12.14
C SER A 126 6.73 31.74 12.67
N ASP A 127 7.07 31.68 13.96
CA ASP A 127 8.02 32.61 14.57
C ASP A 127 9.43 32.03 14.74
N SER A 128 9.69 30.84 14.19
CA SER A 128 10.96 30.16 14.39
C SER A 128 12.12 30.98 13.80
N PRO A 129 13.14 31.35 14.60
CA PRO A 129 14.32 32.04 14.09
C PRO A 129 15.32 31.08 13.45
N ASP A 130 15.07 29.77 13.54
CA ASP A 130 15.94 28.72 13.05
C ASP A 130 15.70 28.46 11.55
N SER A 131 16.72 28.01 10.83
CA SER A 131 16.59 27.48 9.46
C SER A 131 15.51 26.40 9.40
N ILE A 132 14.94 26.14 8.22
CA ILE A 132 13.87 25.16 8.06
C ILE A 132 14.33 23.74 8.43
N SER A 133 15.54 23.32 8.04
CA SER A 133 16.12 22.02 8.43
C SER A 133 16.28 21.85 9.94
N THR A 134 16.75 22.89 10.64
CA THR A 134 16.85 22.89 12.12
C THR A 134 15.48 22.80 12.78
N THR A 135 14.50 23.56 12.28
CA THR A 135 13.12 23.52 12.78
C THR A 135 12.51 22.12 12.58
N TYR A 136 12.68 21.53 11.40
CA TYR A 136 12.23 20.18 11.08
C TYR A 136 12.86 19.12 12.01
N ALA A 137 14.17 19.22 12.27
CA ALA A 137 14.86 18.34 13.21
C ALA A 137 14.31 18.42 14.64
N ARG A 138 13.97 19.63 15.13
CA ARG A 138 13.36 19.80 16.47
C ARG A 138 11.96 19.18 16.55
N PHE A 139 11.14 19.36 15.52
CA PHE A 139 9.82 18.75 15.49
C PHE A 139 9.90 17.24 15.45
N MET A 140 10.87 16.71 14.71
CA MET A 140 11.10 15.28 14.65
C MET A 140 11.44 14.67 16.01
N GLU A 141 12.26 15.32 16.84
CA GLU A 141 12.48 14.86 18.22
C GLU A 141 11.15 14.71 18.98
N LYS A 142 10.21 15.63 18.78
CA LYS A 142 8.88 15.58 19.40
C LYS A 142 7.99 14.50 18.81
N ILE A 143 8.01 14.33 17.50
CA ILE A 143 7.27 13.26 16.81
C ILE A 143 7.65 11.88 17.37
N LEU A 144 8.95 11.63 17.53
CA LEU A 144 9.46 10.37 18.06
C LEU A 144 9.15 10.21 19.55
N ASP A 145 9.36 11.25 20.36
CA ASP A 145 9.07 11.23 21.81
C ASP A 145 7.59 11.03 22.11
N TYR A 146 6.71 11.60 21.29
CA TYR A 146 5.26 11.51 21.45
C TYR A 146 4.64 10.26 20.81
N GLY A 147 5.41 9.51 20.03
CA GLY A 147 4.93 8.31 19.33
C GLY A 147 3.85 8.61 18.29
N LEU A 148 3.99 9.69 17.53
CA LEU A 148 3.05 9.99 16.44
C LEU A 148 3.23 9.00 15.29
N ASP A 149 2.22 8.87 14.42
CA ASP A 149 2.23 7.92 13.31
C ASP A 149 2.55 8.57 11.97
N ILE A 150 2.00 9.77 11.76
CA ILE A 150 1.96 10.46 10.47
C ILE A 150 2.43 11.90 10.68
N THR A 151 3.15 12.47 9.72
CA THR A 151 3.43 13.91 9.70
C THR A 151 2.89 14.55 8.43
N VAL A 152 2.17 15.66 8.59
CA VAL A 152 1.63 16.45 7.48
C VAL A 152 2.40 17.76 7.39
N ASN A 153 3.06 17.96 6.25
CA ASN A 153 3.89 19.12 5.98
C ASN A 153 3.34 19.85 4.75
N SER A 154 2.41 20.77 5.00
CA SER A 154 1.79 21.61 3.97
C SER A 154 2.58 22.91 3.76
N TRP A 155 3.91 22.78 3.69
CA TRP A 155 4.87 23.86 3.54
C TRP A 155 6.04 23.37 2.71
N GLY A 156 6.78 24.31 2.15
CA GLY A 156 8.02 24.07 1.41
C GLY A 156 8.75 25.39 1.21
N PRO A 157 10.07 25.37 0.99
CA PRO A 157 10.78 26.57 0.60
C PRO A 157 10.20 27.13 -0.70
N MET A 158 9.76 28.37 -0.66
CA MET A 158 9.33 29.12 -1.84
C MET A 158 10.47 29.99 -2.34
N GLU A 159 10.28 30.55 -3.54
CA GLU A 159 11.03 31.64 -4.17
C GLU A 159 11.81 31.23 -5.42
N HIS A 160 12.77 30.28 -5.36
CA HIS A 160 13.67 30.00 -6.49
C HIS A 160 14.10 28.52 -6.65
N PRO A 161 14.36 28.03 -7.89
CA PRO A 161 14.89 26.68 -8.11
C PRO A 161 16.26 26.46 -7.43
N PHE A 162 16.40 25.39 -6.65
CA PHE A 162 17.63 24.95 -5.99
C PHE A 162 18.22 25.89 -4.92
N ASP A 163 17.44 26.84 -4.41
CA ASP A 163 17.91 27.84 -3.45
C ASP A 163 18.39 27.23 -2.12
N TYR A 164 17.78 26.12 -1.70
CA TYR A 164 18.03 25.45 -0.41
C TYR A 164 18.84 24.16 -0.54
N GLN A 165 19.62 23.99 -1.61
CA GLN A 165 20.40 22.77 -1.84
C GLN A 165 21.36 22.43 -0.68
N ASP A 166 21.87 23.45 0.02
CA ASP A 166 22.77 23.28 1.17
C ASP A 166 22.08 22.66 2.40
N GLU A 167 20.75 22.77 2.51
CA GLU A 167 19.96 22.18 3.60
C GLU A 167 19.56 20.72 3.34
N GLN A 168 19.69 20.24 2.10
CA GLN A 168 19.19 18.93 1.68
C GLN A 168 19.73 17.77 2.52
N SER A 169 21.03 17.81 2.82
CA SER A 169 21.67 16.75 3.62
C SER A 169 21.09 16.65 5.04
N ALA A 170 20.75 17.78 5.66
CA ALA A 170 20.18 17.82 7.00
C ALA A 170 18.71 17.33 7.00
N LEU A 171 17.93 17.71 5.98
CA LEU A 171 16.56 17.23 5.80
C LEU A 171 16.51 15.72 5.56
N ARG A 172 17.38 15.17 4.69
CA ARG A 172 17.48 13.73 4.46
C ARG A 172 17.90 12.96 5.71
N ALA A 173 18.86 13.49 6.48
CA ALA A 173 19.27 12.87 7.75
C ALA A 173 18.10 12.83 8.77
N THR A 174 17.31 13.90 8.81
CA THR A 174 16.10 13.97 9.66
C THR A 174 15.06 12.95 9.19
N GLN A 175 14.79 12.87 7.88
CA GLN A 175 13.86 11.91 7.32
C GLN A 175 14.28 10.45 7.59
N ALA A 176 15.57 10.13 7.46
CA ALA A 176 16.08 8.78 7.70
C ALA A 176 15.84 8.32 9.14
N LEU A 177 15.92 9.23 10.11
CA LEU A 177 15.65 8.94 11.51
C LEU A 177 14.14 8.75 11.78
N LEU A 178 13.25 9.54 11.14
CA LEU A 178 11.80 9.32 11.19
C LEU A 178 11.40 7.94 10.66
N THR A 179 11.96 7.53 9.53
CA THR A 179 11.66 6.24 8.89
C THR A 179 12.30 5.05 9.61
N THR A 180 13.37 5.27 10.37
CA THR A 180 14.06 4.20 11.12
C THR A 180 13.50 3.99 12.53
N GLN A 181 13.13 5.08 13.23
CA GLN A 181 12.79 5.01 14.66
C GLN A 181 11.28 5.14 14.93
N GLY A 182 10.53 5.79 14.05
CA GLY A 182 9.11 6.02 14.24
C GLY A 182 8.31 4.72 14.36
N ARG A 183 7.20 4.75 15.11
CA ARG A 183 6.25 3.64 15.21
C ARG A 183 6.91 2.29 15.50
N ASP A 184 7.76 2.24 16.52
CA ASP A 184 8.52 1.04 16.93
C ASP A 184 9.37 0.41 15.80
N GLY A 185 9.89 1.25 14.89
CA GLY A 185 10.69 0.82 13.75
C GLY A 185 9.90 0.55 12.46
N LEU A 186 8.57 0.71 12.47
CA LEU A 186 7.75 0.70 11.25
C LEU A 186 7.97 1.97 10.40
N GLY A 187 8.47 3.05 11.01
CA GLY A 187 8.75 4.34 10.40
C GLY A 187 7.54 5.27 10.38
N ILE A 188 7.77 6.56 10.65
CA ILE A 188 6.74 7.60 10.48
C ILE A 188 6.36 7.69 9.00
N VAL A 189 5.06 7.82 8.72
CA VAL A 189 4.59 8.12 7.36
C VAL A 189 4.59 9.63 7.16
N THR A 190 5.58 10.13 6.43
CA THR A 190 5.76 11.57 6.17
C THR A 190 5.08 11.97 4.85
N LEU A 191 4.20 12.98 4.89
CA LEU A 191 3.61 13.59 3.70
C LEU A 191 4.08 15.04 3.54
N PHE A 192 4.40 15.41 2.31
CA PHE A 192 4.70 16.78 1.89
C PHE A 192 3.80 17.19 0.72
N SER A 193 3.35 18.44 0.71
CA SER A 193 2.76 19.06 -0.48
C SER A 193 3.79 19.16 -1.61
N SER A 194 3.38 18.95 -2.87
CA SER A 194 4.31 19.05 -4.00
C SER A 194 4.76 20.50 -4.32
N GLY A 195 4.00 21.50 -3.88
CA GLY A 195 4.26 22.93 -4.15
C GLY A 195 3.21 23.58 -5.06
N ASN A 196 3.19 24.90 -5.11
CA ASN A 196 2.16 25.69 -5.82
C ASN A 196 2.75 26.58 -6.93
N ASP A 197 3.92 26.20 -7.44
CA ASP A 197 4.80 27.07 -8.22
C ASP A 197 4.96 26.62 -9.68
N ARG A 198 4.00 25.84 -10.19
CA ARG A 198 4.00 25.36 -11.58
C ARG A 198 4.20 26.48 -12.60
N LEU A 199 3.58 27.65 -12.37
CA LEU A 199 3.68 28.79 -13.27
C LEU A 199 5.07 29.40 -13.31
N LEU A 200 5.91 29.14 -12.30
CA LEU A 200 7.32 29.53 -12.29
C LEU A 200 8.21 28.45 -12.94
N ASN A 201 7.62 27.44 -13.58
CA ASN A 201 8.31 26.26 -14.11
C ASN A 201 9.15 25.55 -13.04
N MET A 202 8.66 25.54 -11.81
CA MET A 202 9.23 24.76 -10.72
C MET A 202 8.97 23.27 -10.94
N ASN A 203 9.84 22.46 -10.35
CA ASN A 203 9.72 21.01 -10.30
C ASN A 203 9.97 20.56 -8.86
N THR A 204 9.33 19.47 -8.44
CA THR A 204 9.51 18.92 -7.08
C THR A 204 10.96 18.53 -6.79
N ASN A 205 11.78 18.26 -7.80
CA ASN A 205 13.21 18.01 -7.59
C ASN A 205 14.06 19.24 -7.30
N TYR A 206 13.51 20.45 -7.42
CA TYR A 206 14.24 21.71 -7.20
C TYR A 206 14.17 22.17 -5.74
N ASP A 207 13.33 21.53 -4.94
CA ASP A 207 13.12 21.79 -3.54
C ASP A 207 13.52 20.53 -2.73
N PRO A 208 14.40 20.68 -1.73
CA PRO A 208 14.91 19.56 -0.95
C PRO A 208 13.87 18.89 -0.03
N THR A 209 12.68 19.49 0.17
CA THR A 209 11.57 18.90 0.93
C THR A 209 10.67 18.03 0.06
N SER A 210 10.41 18.46 -1.17
CA SER A 210 9.56 17.75 -2.14
C SER A 210 10.30 16.70 -2.97
N ASN A 211 11.57 16.40 -2.66
CA ASN A 211 12.34 15.27 -3.19
C ASN A 211 12.96 14.35 -2.11
N LEU A 212 12.43 14.41 -0.89
CA LEU A 212 12.85 13.55 0.21
C LEU A 212 12.48 12.09 -0.06
N THR A 213 13.51 11.24 -0.09
CA THR A 213 13.33 9.79 -0.17
C THR A 213 12.63 9.29 1.10
N GLY A 214 11.64 8.42 0.93
CA GLY A 214 10.81 7.92 2.02
C GLY A 214 9.71 8.87 2.52
N ALA A 215 9.54 10.05 1.91
CA ALA A 215 8.34 10.86 2.05
C ALA A 215 7.34 10.59 0.91
N ILE A 216 6.06 10.90 1.15
CA ILE A 216 5.00 10.87 0.15
C ILE A 216 4.77 12.32 -0.33
N ILE A 217 5.05 12.57 -1.61
CA ILE A 217 4.87 13.89 -2.22
C ILE A 217 3.50 13.93 -2.91
N VAL A 218 2.68 14.91 -2.53
CA VAL A 218 1.25 14.97 -2.87
C VAL A 218 0.95 16.16 -3.78
N ALA A 219 0.54 15.87 -5.01
CA ALA A 219 0.06 16.86 -5.97
C ALA A 219 -1.44 17.16 -5.79
N ALA A 220 -1.94 18.27 -6.37
CA ALA A 220 -3.32 18.73 -6.20
C ALA A 220 -4.15 18.58 -7.48
N SER A 221 -5.36 18.02 -7.35
CA SER A 221 -6.38 17.98 -8.39
C SER A 221 -7.64 18.78 -8.03
N ASP A 222 -8.37 19.24 -9.05
CA ASP A 222 -9.67 19.91 -8.91
C ASP A 222 -10.85 18.92 -8.80
N GLN A 223 -12.06 19.46 -8.66
CA GLN A 223 -13.32 18.72 -8.54
C GLN A 223 -13.80 18.05 -9.84
N ALA A 224 -13.10 18.25 -10.95
CA ALA A 224 -13.32 17.56 -12.22
C ALA A 224 -12.21 16.53 -12.52
N GLY A 225 -11.26 16.35 -11.59
CA GLY A 225 -10.12 15.47 -11.73
C GLY A 225 -9.00 16.01 -12.62
N ASN A 226 -9.01 17.30 -12.97
CA ASN A 226 -7.87 17.91 -13.64
C ASN A 226 -6.82 18.27 -12.60
N ILE A 227 -5.56 18.25 -13.01
CA ILE A 227 -4.48 18.79 -12.20
C ILE A 227 -4.67 20.31 -12.10
N THR A 228 -4.40 20.86 -10.93
CA THR A 228 -4.58 22.29 -10.71
C THR A 228 -3.46 23.06 -11.40
N GLY A 229 -3.76 24.29 -11.86
CA GLY A 229 -2.81 25.13 -12.58
C GLY A 229 -1.57 25.53 -11.78
N TYR A 230 -1.62 25.44 -10.45
CA TYR A 230 -0.51 25.74 -9.56
C TYR A 230 0.30 24.51 -9.14
N SER A 231 -0.25 23.29 -9.19
CA SER A 231 0.40 22.10 -8.61
C SER A 231 1.75 21.84 -9.26
N THR A 232 2.84 21.96 -8.49
CA THR A 232 4.20 21.73 -8.97
C THR A 232 4.37 20.26 -9.39
N PRO A 233 4.78 19.98 -10.64
CA PRO A 233 5.00 18.62 -11.13
C PRO A 233 6.42 18.12 -10.83
N GLY A 234 6.64 16.81 -10.95
CA GLY A 234 7.99 16.24 -10.99
C GLY A 234 8.05 14.76 -10.69
N ALA A 235 9.23 14.18 -10.93
CA ALA A 235 9.45 12.74 -10.85
C ALA A 235 9.33 12.15 -9.42
N SER A 236 9.32 12.99 -8.38
CA SER A 236 9.15 12.57 -6.98
C SER A 236 7.69 12.57 -6.51
N VAL A 237 6.74 13.10 -7.30
CA VAL A 237 5.31 13.06 -6.97
C VAL A 237 4.84 11.60 -6.91
N LEU A 238 4.38 11.15 -5.74
CA LEU A 238 3.91 9.77 -5.58
C LEU A 238 2.45 9.64 -5.99
N ILE A 239 1.60 10.54 -5.50
CA ILE A 239 0.15 10.53 -5.76
C ILE A 239 -0.38 11.97 -5.86
N SER A 240 -1.63 12.09 -6.27
CA SER A 240 -2.41 13.32 -6.21
C SER A 240 -3.64 13.14 -5.31
N ALA A 241 -4.09 14.25 -4.73
CA ALA A 241 -5.33 14.31 -3.95
C ALA A 241 -6.11 15.60 -4.25
N PRO A 242 -7.41 15.66 -3.93
CA PRO A 242 -8.20 16.88 -4.02
C PRO A 242 -7.55 18.10 -3.36
N GLY A 243 -7.44 19.20 -4.10
CA GLY A 243 -6.81 20.43 -3.62
C GLY A 243 -7.43 21.76 -4.10
N SER A 244 -8.51 21.75 -4.92
CA SER A 244 -9.19 22.94 -5.55
C SER A 244 -8.35 23.59 -6.68
N HIS A 245 -8.82 24.25 -7.75
CA HIS A 245 -9.93 25.16 -8.05
C HIS A 245 -10.61 24.71 -9.38
N PRO A 246 -11.93 24.95 -9.65
CA PRO A 246 -12.79 26.02 -9.11
C PRO A 246 -13.51 25.89 -7.77
N ALA A 247 -13.67 24.70 -7.20
CA ALA A 247 -14.46 24.53 -5.99
C ALA A 247 -13.58 24.60 -4.74
N SER A 248 -13.95 25.44 -3.77
CA SER A 248 -13.24 25.57 -2.49
C SER A 248 -13.13 24.23 -1.74
N MET A 249 -12.04 24.04 -1.00
CA MET A 249 -11.91 22.96 -0.03
C MET A 249 -12.59 23.39 1.27
N ILE A 250 -13.75 22.79 1.55
CA ILE A 250 -14.52 23.09 2.77
C ILE A 250 -13.87 22.38 3.97
N THR A 251 -13.41 23.16 4.93
CA THR A 251 -12.72 22.72 6.15
C THR A 251 -12.93 23.73 7.29
N THR A 252 -12.40 23.44 8.48
CA THR A 252 -12.40 24.33 9.64
C THR A 252 -11.54 25.57 9.40
N ASP A 253 -11.93 26.71 9.96
CA ASP A 253 -11.21 27.98 9.94
C ASP A 253 -11.04 28.50 11.38
N LEU A 254 -10.26 29.57 11.58
CA LEU A 254 -10.25 30.21 12.91
C LEU A 254 -11.66 30.74 13.23
N GLN A 255 -12.08 30.60 14.49
CA GLN A 255 -13.45 30.91 14.86
C GLN A 255 -13.83 32.40 14.68
N GLY A 256 -15.07 32.65 14.25
CA GLY A 256 -15.63 33.99 14.07
C GLY A 256 -14.94 34.76 12.94
N GLU A 257 -14.60 36.03 13.19
CA GLU A 257 -13.98 36.89 12.17
C GLU A 257 -12.44 36.78 12.12
N ALA A 258 -11.86 35.86 12.91
CA ALA A 258 -10.41 35.70 13.01
C ALA A 258 -9.82 35.05 11.76
N GLY A 259 -10.51 34.09 11.14
CA GLY A 259 -9.98 33.29 10.03
C GLY A 259 -10.09 33.96 8.66
N HIS A 260 -9.86 33.20 7.60
CA HIS A 260 -10.06 33.68 6.24
C HIS A 260 -11.52 34.14 6.01
N ASN A 261 -12.47 33.35 6.52
CA ASN A 261 -13.89 33.69 6.48
C ASN A 261 -14.24 34.72 7.56
N LYS A 262 -14.50 35.95 7.13
CA LYS A 262 -14.81 37.08 8.00
C LYS A 262 -16.29 37.17 8.41
N ASN A 263 -17.09 36.12 8.25
CA ASN A 263 -18.48 36.12 8.72
C ASN A 263 -18.54 36.04 10.26
N PRO A 264 -19.49 36.73 10.92
CA PRO A 264 -19.58 36.72 12.37
C PRO A 264 -20.13 35.40 12.91
N GLY A 265 -19.62 34.97 14.07
CA GLY A 265 -20.09 33.77 14.78
C GLY A 265 -19.74 32.47 14.07
N GLU A 266 -20.56 31.43 14.24
CA GLU A 266 -20.30 30.08 13.70
C GLU A 266 -20.15 30.04 12.17
N ALA A 267 -20.74 31.01 11.46
CA ALA A 267 -20.63 31.12 10.00
C ALA A 267 -19.22 31.52 9.53
N GLY A 268 -18.36 32.05 10.41
CA GLY A 268 -16.96 32.36 10.12
C GLY A 268 -16.01 31.20 10.40
N ASN A 269 -16.47 30.15 11.09
CA ASN A 269 -15.63 29.04 11.54
C ASN A 269 -15.20 28.08 10.42
N TYR A 270 -15.58 28.32 9.16
CA TYR A 270 -15.35 27.37 8.06
C TYR A 270 -14.99 28.10 6.77
N THR A 271 -14.30 27.40 5.87
CA THR A 271 -13.86 27.93 4.58
C THR A 271 -14.94 27.79 3.49
N ASP A 272 -16.21 27.95 3.86
CA ASP A 272 -17.39 27.72 3.01
C ASP A 272 -17.80 28.88 2.11
N ILE A 273 -16.89 29.84 1.89
CA ILE A 273 -17.06 30.93 0.93
C ILE A 273 -16.84 30.37 -0.50
N PRO A 274 -17.89 30.39 -1.36
CA PRO A 274 -17.77 29.81 -2.70
C PRO A 274 -16.69 30.47 -3.55
N GLY A 275 -15.67 29.70 -3.93
CA GLY A 275 -14.58 30.14 -4.81
C GLY A 275 -13.44 30.86 -4.07
N GLU A 276 -13.58 31.14 -2.78
CA GLU A 276 -12.59 31.84 -1.96
C GLU A 276 -12.06 30.99 -0.79
N GLY A 277 -12.65 29.83 -0.50
CA GLY A 277 -12.12 28.94 0.54
C GLY A 277 -10.75 28.30 0.25
N PHE A 278 -10.23 27.58 1.24
CA PHE A 278 -8.91 26.93 1.27
C PHE A 278 -8.60 26.10 0.00
N ASN A 279 -7.33 26.10 -0.41
CA ASN A 279 -6.85 25.43 -1.62
C ASN A 279 -5.35 25.09 -1.51
N GLY A 280 -4.72 24.74 -2.63
CA GLY A 280 -3.29 24.46 -2.71
C GLY A 280 -2.97 22.97 -2.63
N THR A 281 -1.72 22.62 -2.92
CA THR A 281 -1.17 21.31 -2.52
C THR A 281 -1.16 21.15 -1.00
N SER A 282 -1.22 22.27 -0.27
CA SER A 282 -1.49 22.35 1.18
C SER A 282 -2.83 21.75 1.61
N ALA A 283 -3.84 21.73 0.72
CA ALA A 283 -5.11 21.03 0.97
C ALA A 283 -5.07 19.56 0.52
N ALA A 284 -4.25 19.22 -0.47
CA ALA A 284 -4.10 17.85 -0.95
C ALA A 284 -3.36 16.94 0.06
N ALA A 285 -2.28 17.44 0.67
CA ALA A 285 -1.49 16.70 1.65
C ALA A 285 -2.30 16.18 2.87
N PRO A 286 -3.13 16.99 3.56
CA PRO A 286 -3.95 16.49 4.69
C PRO A 286 -5.06 15.54 4.26
N VAL A 287 -5.62 15.70 3.06
CA VAL A 287 -6.58 14.72 2.52
C VAL A 287 -5.91 13.35 2.35
N ALA A 288 -4.71 13.33 1.77
CA ALA A 288 -3.92 12.10 1.65
C ALA A 288 -3.52 11.53 3.01
N ALA A 289 -3.13 12.38 3.96
CA ALA A 289 -2.76 11.96 5.32
C ALA A 289 -3.94 11.32 6.06
N GLY A 290 -5.16 11.84 5.87
CA GLY A 290 -6.36 11.21 6.38
C GLY A 290 -6.58 9.81 5.82
N VAL A 291 -6.38 9.60 4.51
CA VAL A 291 -6.45 8.26 3.92
C VAL A 291 -5.37 7.33 4.50
N VAL A 292 -4.15 7.83 4.69
CA VAL A 292 -3.07 7.08 5.38
C VAL A 292 -3.49 6.67 6.79
N ALA A 293 -4.17 7.54 7.55
CA ALA A 293 -4.67 7.18 8.87
C ALA A 293 -5.73 6.07 8.82
N LEU A 294 -6.58 6.05 7.78
CA LEU A 294 -7.52 4.95 7.55
C LEU A 294 -6.79 3.64 7.20
N VAL A 295 -5.73 3.71 6.38
CA VAL A 295 -4.85 2.57 6.05
C VAL A 295 -4.18 1.99 7.30
N LEU A 296 -3.59 2.84 8.16
CA LEU A 296 -2.94 2.40 9.39
C LEU A 296 -3.94 1.89 10.45
N HIS A 297 -5.18 2.39 10.46
CA HIS A 297 -6.22 1.83 11.31
C HIS A 297 -6.63 0.41 10.85
N ALA A 298 -6.71 0.16 9.53
CA ALA A 298 -6.97 -1.17 9.00
C ALA A 298 -5.83 -2.15 9.27
N ASN A 299 -4.59 -1.68 9.12
CA ASN A 299 -3.41 -2.49 9.36
C ASN A 299 -2.28 -1.69 10.05
N PRO A 300 -2.22 -1.72 11.41
CA PRO A 300 -1.17 -1.01 12.15
C PRO A 300 0.23 -1.60 11.96
N GLY A 301 0.36 -2.82 11.43
CA GLY A 301 1.65 -3.49 11.21
C GLY A 301 2.38 -3.09 9.93
N LEU A 302 1.82 -2.15 9.16
CA LEU A 302 2.45 -1.64 7.94
C LEU A 302 3.64 -0.74 8.26
N GLY A 303 4.75 -0.99 7.58
CA GLY A 303 5.87 -0.04 7.54
C GLY A 303 5.59 1.09 6.55
N TYR A 304 6.35 2.19 6.66
CA TYR A 304 6.13 3.38 5.84
C TYR A 304 6.23 3.11 4.32
N ARG A 305 7.06 2.13 3.91
CA ARG A 305 7.21 1.72 2.50
C ARG A 305 6.01 0.92 2.01
N ASP A 306 5.41 0.09 2.86
CA ASP A 306 4.17 -0.61 2.52
C ASP A 306 3.05 0.38 2.22
N VAL A 307 2.96 1.47 3.01
CA VAL A 307 1.97 2.52 2.77
C VAL A 307 2.22 3.22 1.43
N GLN A 308 3.46 3.56 1.09
CA GLN A 308 3.79 4.14 -0.22
C GLN A 308 3.38 3.21 -1.37
N GLU A 309 3.67 1.92 -1.25
CA GLU A 309 3.34 0.92 -2.25
C GLU A 309 1.83 0.69 -2.39
N ILE A 310 1.10 0.61 -1.28
CA ILE A 310 -0.36 0.50 -1.27
C ILE A 310 -0.98 1.71 -1.98
N LEU A 311 -0.55 2.93 -1.66
CA LEU A 311 -1.06 4.15 -2.29
C LEU A 311 -0.73 4.20 -3.77
N ALA A 312 0.48 3.78 -4.17
CA ALA A 312 0.85 3.65 -5.56
C ALA A 312 -0.11 2.67 -6.25
N TYR A 313 -0.20 1.43 -5.80
CA TYR A 313 -1.02 0.40 -6.44
C TYR A 313 -2.52 0.70 -6.47
N SER A 314 -3.05 1.34 -5.44
CA SER A 314 -4.48 1.63 -5.33
C SER A 314 -4.95 2.90 -6.04
N ALA A 315 -4.04 3.77 -6.47
CA ALA A 315 -4.41 5.05 -7.09
C ALA A 315 -5.30 4.87 -8.33
N ALA A 316 -6.26 5.77 -8.53
CA ALA A 316 -7.10 5.84 -9.72
C ALA A 316 -6.44 6.70 -10.82
N ARG A 317 -6.42 6.20 -12.05
CA ARG A 317 -5.58 6.73 -13.13
C ARG A 317 -6.25 6.79 -14.49
N PHE A 318 -7.08 5.81 -14.81
CA PHE A 318 -7.62 5.62 -16.16
C PHE A 318 -8.45 6.82 -16.60
N ASP A 319 -9.25 7.36 -15.68
CA ASP A 319 -10.12 8.52 -15.89
C ASP A 319 -9.36 9.86 -15.91
N LEU A 320 -8.03 9.84 -15.74
CA LEU A 320 -7.14 11.01 -15.80
C LEU A 320 -6.42 11.15 -17.15
N ILE A 321 -6.41 10.11 -17.98
CA ILE A 321 -5.77 10.14 -19.30
C ILE A 321 -6.37 11.28 -20.13
N GLY A 322 -5.51 12.21 -20.57
CA GLY A 322 -5.90 13.40 -21.36
C GLY A 322 -6.41 14.59 -20.55
N ARG A 323 -6.45 14.52 -19.21
CA ARG A 323 -6.90 15.65 -18.37
C ARG A 323 -5.86 16.74 -18.14
N VAL A 324 -4.63 16.53 -18.60
CA VAL A 324 -3.57 17.56 -18.62
C VAL A 324 -3.73 18.56 -19.78
N ASP A 325 -4.55 18.23 -20.78
CA ASP A 325 -4.74 19.03 -21.99
C ASP A 325 -5.43 20.38 -21.74
N ASN A 326 -6.02 20.57 -20.53
CA ASN A 326 -6.67 21.82 -20.11
C ASN A 326 -5.71 22.84 -19.45
N LEU A 327 -4.41 22.54 -19.31
CA LEU A 327 -3.41 23.50 -18.79
C LEU A 327 -3.36 24.84 -19.55
N PRO A 328 -3.54 24.91 -20.88
CA PRO A 328 -3.60 26.17 -21.61
C PRO A 328 -4.77 27.08 -21.20
N SER A 329 -5.90 26.53 -20.73
CA SER A 329 -7.02 27.34 -20.20
C SER A 329 -6.71 27.90 -18.81
N PHE A 330 -6.04 27.13 -17.95
CA PHE A 330 -5.61 27.61 -16.63
C PHE A 330 -4.64 28.79 -16.74
N ARG A 331 -3.74 28.77 -17.74
CA ARG A 331 -2.85 29.89 -18.02
C ARG A 331 -3.59 31.22 -18.25
N ALA A 332 -4.67 31.19 -19.03
CA ALA A 332 -5.44 32.40 -19.33
C ALA A 332 -6.19 32.94 -18.10
N GLU A 333 -6.64 32.04 -17.22
CA GLU A 333 -7.26 32.41 -15.94
C GLU A 333 -6.22 32.96 -14.96
N THR A 334 -5.02 32.38 -14.88
CA THR A 334 -4.00 32.89 -13.95
C THR A 334 -3.34 34.19 -14.43
N GLU A 335 -3.11 34.40 -15.74
CA GLU A 335 -2.68 35.70 -16.28
C GLU A 335 -3.68 36.81 -15.89
N LYS A 336 -4.96 36.47 -15.82
CA LYS A 336 -6.03 37.37 -15.37
C LYS A 336 -5.97 37.61 -13.86
N ASP A 337 -5.73 36.58 -13.04
CA ASP A 337 -5.65 36.71 -11.58
C ASP A 337 -4.39 37.45 -11.11
N MET A 338 -3.26 37.24 -11.80
CA MET A 338 -2.00 37.96 -11.54
C MET A 338 -2.03 39.41 -12.06
N GLY A 339 -2.96 39.75 -12.95
CA GLY A 339 -3.04 41.07 -13.57
C GLY A 339 -1.85 41.41 -14.50
N GLN A 340 -1.06 40.40 -14.92
CA GLN A 340 0.10 40.56 -15.80
C GLN A 340 0.28 39.33 -16.71
N GLU A 341 0.65 39.55 -17.98
CA GLU A 341 0.98 38.46 -18.89
C GLU A 341 2.29 37.75 -18.52
N LEU A 342 2.36 36.44 -18.79
CA LEU A 342 3.58 35.66 -18.63
C LEU A 342 4.66 36.08 -19.66
N PRO A 343 5.96 36.02 -19.31
CA PRO A 343 7.04 36.25 -20.26
C PRO A 343 7.01 35.25 -21.44
N ASP A 344 7.35 35.70 -22.66
CA ASP A 344 7.27 34.87 -23.89
C ASP A 344 8.04 33.55 -23.82
N ALA A 345 9.17 33.52 -23.11
CA ALA A 345 9.94 32.31 -22.88
C ALA A 345 9.15 31.25 -22.09
N MET A 346 8.34 31.69 -21.13
CA MET A 346 7.47 30.84 -20.30
C MET A 346 6.27 30.34 -21.11
N LYS A 347 5.71 31.22 -21.95
CA LYS A 347 4.63 30.86 -22.90
C LYS A 347 5.06 29.75 -23.86
N ALA A 348 6.32 29.76 -24.30
CA ALA A 348 6.88 28.76 -25.21
C ALA A 348 7.17 27.41 -24.52
N LEU A 349 7.70 27.43 -23.29
CA LEU A 349 7.95 26.21 -22.51
C LEU A 349 6.64 25.51 -22.13
N GLN A 350 5.63 26.25 -21.66
CA GLN A 350 4.32 25.69 -21.33
C GLN A 350 3.56 25.16 -22.55
N ALA A 351 3.74 25.76 -23.73
CA ALA A 351 3.16 25.23 -24.96
C ALA A 351 3.80 23.89 -25.40
N ALA A 352 5.03 23.61 -24.96
CA ALA A 352 5.72 22.35 -25.21
C ALA A 352 5.39 21.26 -24.16
N GLU A 353 4.82 21.63 -23.01
CA GLU A 353 4.41 20.71 -21.93
C GLU A 353 3.20 19.85 -22.35
N GLY A 354 2.32 20.39 -23.21
CA GLY A 354 1.11 19.71 -23.69
C GLY A 354 1.33 18.51 -24.62
N ASP A 355 2.57 18.19 -25.00
CA ASP A 355 2.89 17.10 -25.94
C ASP A 355 4.00 16.16 -25.43
N LEU A 356 4.48 16.33 -24.18
CA LEU A 356 5.63 15.58 -23.66
C LEU A 356 5.40 15.11 -22.22
N LEU A 357 5.13 13.81 -22.08
CA LEU A 357 4.99 13.02 -20.83
C LEU A 357 3.62 13.03 -20.13
N GLY A 358 2.54 13.26 -20.89
CA GLY A 358 1.19 12.87 -20.51
C GLY A 358 1.06 11.35 -20.41
N HIS A 359 1.28 10.80 -19.20
CA HIS A 359 1.14 9.39 -18.84
C HIS A 359 2.04 8.40 -19.60
N SER A 360 2.83 7.61 -18.87
CA SER A 360 3.58 6.48 -19.43
C SER A 360 3.47 5.26 -18.54
N PHE A 361 3.46 4.08 -19.15
CA PHE A 361 3.71 2.84 -18.41
C PHE A 361 5.20 2.67 -18.18
N ASN A 362 5.53 2.22 -16.97
CA ASN A 362 6.85 1.71 -16.65
C ASN A 362 6.94 0.21 -17.01
N SER A 363 8.07 -0.43 -16.74
CA SER A 363 8.34 -1.83 -17.12
C SER A 363 8.09 -2.85 -16.01
N ALA A 364 7.40 -2.46 -14.93
CA ALA A 364 6.96 -3.40 -13.91
C ALA A 364 5.99 -4.44 -14.50
N THR A 365 5.76 -5.53 -13.78
CA THR A 365 4.93 -6.64 -14.26
C THR A 365 3.89 -7.12 -13.25
N ASP A 366 3.84 -6.48 -12.08
CA ASP A 366 3.11 -6.92 -10.90
C ASP A 366 1.80 -6.13 -10.66
N TRP A 367 1.37 -5.27 -11.61
CA TRP A 367 0.17 -4.43 -11.44
C TRP A 367 -0.80 -4.53 -12.63
N ASN A 368 -2.04 -4.94 -12.36
CA ASN A 368 -3.12 -5.07 -13.36
C ASN A 368 -2.65 -5.81 -14.63
N GLY A 369 -1.87 -6.88 -14.46
CA GLY A 369 -1.31 -7.69 -15.56
C GLY A 369 -0.22 -7.01 -16.40
N GLY A 370 0.41 -5.93 -15.91
CA GLY A 370 1.49 -5.24 -16.63
C GLY A 370 2.15 -4.11 -15.81
N GLY A 371 2.71 -3.11 -16.50
CA GLY A 371 3.41 -1.99 -15.88
C GLY A 371 2.49 -0.97 -15.24
N LEU A 372 3.01 -0.21 -14.28
CA LEU A 372 2.33 0.91 -13.64
C LEU A 372 2.28 2.12 -14.58
N MET A 373 1.12 2.76 -14.66
CA MET A 373 1.02 4.07 -15.31
C MET A 373 1.38 5.19 -14.32
N MET A 374 2.25 6.09 -14.74
CA MET A 374 2.65 7.27 -13.97
C MET A 374 2.60 8.54 -14.83
N SER A 375 2.37 9.68 -14.18
CA SER A 375 2.50 11.04 -14.70
C SER A 375 3.33 11.89 -13.75
N ASP A 376 4.18 12.78 -14.27
CA ASP A 376 4.90 13.77 -13.45
C ASP A 376 3.93 14.78 -12.79
N HIS A 377 2.65 14.80 -13.19
CA HIS A 377 1.62 15.69 -12.65
C HIS A 377 0.79 15.03 -11.53
N TYR A 378 0.38 13.78 -11.74
CA TYR A 378 -0.49 13.06 -10.79
C TYR A 378 0.26 12.01 -9.96
N GLY A 379 1.56 11.83 -10.20
CA GLY A 379 2.30 10.66 -9.73
C GLY A 379 1.69 9.37 -10.30
N PHE A 380 1.50 8.39 -9.43
CA PHE A 380 0.76 7.18 -9.74
C PHE A 380 -0.74 7.39 -9.90
N GLY A 381 -1.31 8.57 -9.62
CA GLY A 381 -2.72 8.86 -9.85
C GLY A 381 -3.42 9.51 -8.66
N ARG A 382 -4.74 9.62 -8.76
CA ARG A 382 -5.59 10.16 -7.69
C ARG A 382 -5.72 9.13 -6.57
N ILE A 383 -5.58 9.56 -5.32
CA ILE A 383 -5.79 8.68 -4.17
C ILE A 383 -7.22 8.11 -4.14
N ASP A 384 -7.34 6.80 -3.93
CA ASP A 384 -8.61 6.08 -3.74
C ASP A 384 -8.56 5.36 -2.39
N ALA A 385 -9.31 5.86 -1.42
CA ALA A 385 -9.34 5.34 -0.06
C ALA A 385 -9.88 3.91 -0.01
N LEU A 386 -10.94 3.60 -0.75
CA LEU A 386 -11.50 2.25 -0.73
C LEU A 386 -10.47 1.23 -1.22
N ALA A 387 -9.85 1.47 -2.39
CA ALA A 387 -8.86 0.56 -2.94
C ALA A 387 -7.65 0.42 -2.01
N ALA A 388 -7.17 1.52 -1.42
CA ALA A 388 -6.03 1.51 -0.49
C ALA A 388 -6.32 0.66 0.76
N ILE A 389 -7.50 0.83 1.37
CA ILE A 389 -7.88 0.10 2.57
C ILE A 389 -8.07 -1.39 2.27
N ARG A 390 -8.64 -1.75 1.11
CA ARG A 390 -8.79 -3.15 0.71
C ARG A 390 -7.45 -3.86 0.52
N LEU A 391 -6.47 -3.18 -0.08
CA LEU A 391 -5.11 -3.71 -0.12
C LEU A 391 -4.51 -3.83 1.28
N ALA A 392 -4.68 -2.83 2.15
CA ALA A 392 -4.15 -2.85 3.52
C ALA A 392 -4.68 -4.03 4.37
N GLU A 393 -5.96 -4.39 4.21
CA GLU A 393 -6.61 -5.52 4.90
C GLU A 393 -5.99 -6.88 4.55
N THR A 394 -5.41 -6.99 3.36
CA THR A 394 -4.86 -8.24 2.82
C THR A 394 -3.33 -8.22 2.73
N TRP A 395 -2.72 -7.08 3.03
CA TRP A 395 -1.28 -6.87 3.01
C TRP A 395 -0.56 -7.66 4.10
N THR A 396 0.48 -8.38 3.72
CA THR A 396 1.20 -9.32 4.59
C THR A 396 2.65 -8.92 4.83
N LYS A 397 3.19 -8.03 4.01
CA LYS A 397 4.56 -7.55 4.17
C LYS A 397 4.65 -6.54 5.31
N THR A 398 5.86 -6.41 5.83
CA THR A 398 6.25 -5.30 6.71
C THR A 398 7.58 -4.74 6.19
N SER A 399 7.48 -3.73 5.34
CA SER A 399 8.60 -3.07 4.66
C SER A 399 8.98 -1.79 5.41
N THR A 400 10.14 -1.82 6.05
CA THR A 400 10.64 -0.74 6.93
C THR A 400 12.02 -0.26 6.47
N ALA A 401 12.64 0.66 7.21
CA ALA A 401 14.03 1.05 6.94
C ALA A 401 15.01 -0.11 7.20
N GLN A 402 14.66 -1.06 8.07
CA GLN A 402 15.55 -2.17 8.46
C GLN A 402 15.78 -3.17 7.32
N ASN A 403 14.78 -3.39 6.47
CA ASN A 403 14.86 -4.30 5.31
C ASN A 403 14.93 -3.55 3.97
N LEU A 404 15.23 -2.25 3.99
CA LEU A 404 15.53 -1.47 2.80
C LEU A 404 16.98 -1.73 2.37
N THR A 405 17.20 -1.95 1.07
CA THR A 405 18.55 -2.07 0.53
C THR A 405 18.83 -0.92 -0.44
N THR A 406 19.94 -0.20 -0.22
CA THR A 406 20.45 0.80 -1.16
C THR A 406 21.56 0.19 -1.99
N ILE A 407 21.38 0.16 -3.30
CA ILE A 407 22.37 -0.37 -4.25
C ILE A 407 22.92 0.79 -5.06
N GLY A 408 24.24 0.91 -5.11
CA GLY A 408 24.93 1.91 -5.93
C GLY A 408 25.36 1.33 -7.27
N ALA A 409 25.18 2.10 -8.34
CA ALA A 409 25.55 1.67 -9.67
C ALA A 409 27.07 1.74 -9.88
N SER A 410 27.59 0.90 -10.79
CA SER A 410 28.92 1.10 -11.34
C SER A 410 28.88 2.22 -12.38
N THR A 411 29.58 3.33 -12.13
CA THR A 411 29.63 4.50 -13.02
C THR A 411 31.02 4.69 -13.63
N GLN A 412 31.08 5.03 -14.92
CA GLN A 412 32.31 5.57 -15.49
C GLN A 412 32.40 7.06 -15.16
N GLN A 413 33.21 7.39 -14.16
CA GLN A 413 33.39 8.78 -13.72
C GLN A 413 34.41 9.50 -14.60
N ASN A 414 33.91 10.35 -15.50
CA ASN A 414 34.69 11.40 -16.13
C ASN A 414 33.87 12.69 -16.12
N ALA A 415 34.52 13.82 -15.83
CA ALA A 415 33.89 15.11 -16.03
C ALA A 415 33.55 15.28 -17.52
N VAL A 416 32.31 15.69 -17.81
CA VAL A 416 31.85 15.87 -19.19
C VAL A 416 31.33 17.29 -19.41
N ARG A 417 31.86 17.92 -20.44
CA ARG A 417 31.40 19.21 -20.94
C ARG A 417 30.36 19.00 -22.03
N VAL A 418 29.19 19.62 -21.88
CA VAL A 418 28.07 19.58 -22.82
C VAL A 418 27.93 20.95 -23.46
N GLU A 419 28.31 21.04 -24.74
CA GLU A 419 28.25 22.30 -25.49
C GLU A 419 26.80 22.78 -25.68
N ALA A 420 26.63 24.07 -26.00
CA ALA A 420 25.33 24.65 -26.32
C ALA A 420 24.64 23.86 -27.46
N GLN A 421 23.33 23.64 -27.36
CA GLN A 421 22.52 22.88 -28.31
C GLN A 421 22.98 21.43 -28.52
N SER A 422 23.47 20.77 -27.46
CA SER A 422 23.95 19.38 -27.55
C SER A 422 23.42 18.50 -26.42
N THR A 423 23.46 17.20 -26.64
CA THR A 423 23.05 16.15 -25.70
C THR A 423 24.19 15.17 -25.51
N VAL A 424 24.38 14.71 -24.27
CA VAL A 424 25.28 13.60 -23.93
C VAL A 424 24.51 12.54 -23.15
N GLU A 425 24.85 11.28 -23.41
CA GLU A 425 24.36 10.11 -22.66
C GLU A 425 25.51 9.45 -21.92
N LEU A 426 25.28 9.14 -20.64
CA LEU A 426 26.27 8.56 -19.74
C LEU A 426 25.71 7.25 -19.19
N GLY A 427 26.41 6.14 -19.48
CA GLY A 427 26.02 4.82 -19.02
C GLY A 427 26.44 4.55 -17.57
N SER A 428 25.57 3.83 -16.86
CA SER A 428 25.86 3.21 -15.57
C SER A 428 25.25 1.81 -15.53
N PHE A 429 25.76 0.93 -14.68
CA PHE A 429 25.35 -0.47 -14.69
C PHE A 429 25.13 -1.03 -13.29
N PHE A 430 24.02 -1.74 -13.12
CA PHE A 430 23.71 -2.56 -11.95
C PHE A 430 23.76 -4.04 -12.30
N ALA A 431 24.45 -4.83 -11.47
CA ALA A 431 24.52 -6.28 -11.63
C ALA A 431 23.40 -7.01 -10.87
N ASP A 432 22.83 -6.37 -9.85
CA ASP A 432 21.88 -6.96 -8.92
C ASP A 432 20.46 -7.01 -9.50
N ASN A 433 19.82 -8.17 -9.40
CA ASN A 433 18.38 -8.30 -9.64
C ASN A 433 17.65 -7.92 -8.35
N ALA A 434 17.07 -6.73 -8.34
CA ALA A 434 16.36 -6.18 -7.19
C ALA A 434 15.15 -5.39 -7.69
N ARG A 435 14.06 -5.40 -6.91
CA ARG A 435 12.85 -4.65 -7.24
C ARG A 435 13.01 -3.21 -6.79
N ILE A 436 12.86 -2.26 -7.71
CA ILE A 436 13.04 -0.83 -7.43
C ILE A 436 11.83 -0.27 -6.68
N GLU A 437 12.09 0.58 -5.69
CA GLU A 437 11.08 1.47 -5.10
C GLU A 437 11.36 2.92 -5.51
N GLN A 438 12.59 3.40 -5.31
CA GLN A 438 12.96 4.78 -5.68
C GLN A 438 14.37 4.84 -6.29
N MET A 439 14.56 5.77 -7.23
CA MET A 439 15.87 6.08 -7.81
C MET A 439 16.38 7.41 -7.28
N VAL A 440 17.68 7.50 -6.99
CA VAL A 440 18.37 8.71 -6.56
C VAL A 440 19.53 9.00 -7.50
N VAL A 441 19.60 10.22 -8.01
CA VAL A 441 20.69 10.71 -8.87
C VAL A 441 21.34 11.90 -8.18
N ALA A 442 22.59 11.73 -7.75
CA ALA A 442 23.36 12.86 -7.26
C ALA A 442 24.25 13.43 -8.35
N ILE A 443 24.32 14.76 -8.42
CA ILE A 443 25.08 15.47 -9.45
C ILE A 443 25.97 16.55 -8.84
N ASP A 444 27.13 16.77 -9.46
CA ASP A 444 27.91 18.01 -9.37
C ASP A 444 27.94 18.60 -10.79
N LEU A 445 27.06 19.58 -11.03
CA LEU A 445 26.83 20.17 -12.34
C LEU A 445 27.07 21.68 -12.28
N GLU A 446 28.03 22.16 -13.06
CA GLU A 446 28.21 23.58 -13.33
C GLU A 446 27.33 23.98 -14.51
N VAL A 447 26.40 24.90 -14.25
CA VAL A 447 25.47 25.45 -15.22
C VAL A 447 25.84 26.91 -15.44
N GLY A 448 26.36 27.27 -16.61
CA GLY A 448 26.61 28.70 -16.92
C GLY A 448 25.35 29.54 -16.71
N LYS A 449 24.22 28.98 -17.15
CA LYS A 449 22.85 29.38 -16.83
C LYS A 449 22.00 28.13 -16.62
N LEU A 450 21.13 28.18 -15.62
CA LEU A 450 20.20 27.10 -15.32
C LEU A 450 19.18 26.88 -16.45
N LEU A 451 18.73 27.96 -17.10
CA LEU A 451 17.78 27.92 -18.20
C LEU A 451 18.28 27.05 -19.36
N GLY A 452 17.44 26.09 -19.77
CA GLY A 452 17.73 25.18 -20.86
C GLY A 452 18.49 23.92 -20.44
N THR A 453 18.75 23.71 -19.15
CA THR A 453 19.29 22.44 -18.63
C THR A 453 18.17 21.41 -18.54
N GLU A 454 18.34 20.25 -19.18
CA GLU A 454 17.42 19.11 -19.07
C GLU A 454 18.19 17.84 -18.69
N LEU A 455 17.69 17.09 -17.72
CA LEU A 455 18.32 15.87 -17.20
C LEU A 455 17.28 14.74 -17.10
N GLU A 456 17.55 13.63 -17.77
CA GLU A 456 16.70 12.44 -17.78
C GLU A 456 17.48 11.20 -17.30
N LEU A 457 16.81 10.34 -16.54
CA LEU A 457 17.27 8.99 -16.24
C LEU A 457 16.47 7.99 -17.06
N ILE A 458 17.12 7.02 -17.69
CA ILE A 458 16.49 6.02 -18.55
C ILE A 458 16.87 4.64 -18.04
N SER A 459 15.86 3.82 -17.76
CA SER A 459 16.01 2.42 -17.33
C SER A 459 16.48 1.51 -18.47
N PRO A 460 16.99 0.31 -18.17
CA PRO A 460 17.35 -0.70 -19.17
C PRO A 460 16.22 -1.04 -20.13
N ASP A 461 14.98 -0.98 -19.66
CA ASP A 461 13.77 -1.30 -20.42
C ASP A 461 13.14 -0.08 -21.11
N GLY A 462 13.77 1.10 -21.00
CA GLY A 462 13.40 2.30 -21.74
C GLY A 462 12.43 3.25 -21.05
N THR A 463 11.97 2.95 -19.83
CA THR A 463 11.26 3.94 -18.98
C THR A 463 12.15 5.15 -18.77
N VAL A 464 11.62 6.34 -19.04
CA VAL A 464 12.32 7.63 -18.87
C VAL A 464 11.82 8.30 -17.61
N SER A 465 12.67 8.99 -16.86
CA SER A 465 12.33 9.85 -15.72
C SER A 465 12.99 11.20 -15.89
N ARG A 466 12.20 12.28 -16.01
CA ARG A 466 12.72 13.64 -16.15
C ARG A 466 12.99 14.25 -14.77
N LEU A 467 14.27 14.46 -14.46
CA LEU A 467 14.73 14.92 -13.15
C LEU A 467 14.92 16.44 -13.10
N ILE A 468 15.33 17.03 -14.23
CA ILE A 468 15.41 18.48 -14.44
C ILE A 468 14.76 18.80 -15.79
N ASP A 469 13.83 19.76 -15.81
CA ASP A 469 13.16 20.26 -17.02
C ASP A 469 13.32 21.78 -17.13
N ARG A 470 14.42 22.20 -17.77
CA ARG A 470 14.68 23.57 -18.25
C ARG A 470 14.23 24.64 -17.23
N PRO A 471 14.78 24.64 -15.99
CA PRO A 471 14.28 25.50 -14.92
C PRO A 471 14.30 26.97 -15.32
N LEU A 472 13.27 27.73 -14.92
CA LEU A 472 13.20 29.17 -15.15
C LEU A 472 13.56 29.92 -13.85
N PRO A 473 14.73 30.58 -13.77
CA PRO A 473 15.13 31.33 -12.59
C PRO A 473 14.42 32.69 -12.57
N LEU A 474 13.15 32.70 -12.13
CA LEU A 474 12.33 33.90 -11.97
C LEU A 474 12.00 34.17 -10.49
N THR A 475 11.75 35.43 -10.15
CA THR A 475 11.11 35.82 -8.89
C THR A 475 9.60 35.61 -8.96
N THR A 476 8.92 35.68 -7.82
CA THR A 476 7.46 35.65 -7.73
C THR A 476 6.77 36.79 -8.48
N GLN A 477 7.48 37.89 -8.77
CA GLN A 477 7.04 38.99 -9.65
C GLN A 477 7.46 38.80 -11.12
N LEU A 478 7.80 37.55 -11.51
CA LEU A 478 8.19 37.16 -12.86
C LEU A 478 9.40 37.93 -13.42
N GLN A 479 10.32 38.36 -12.54
CA GLN A 479 11.57 39.02 -12.93
C GLN A 479 12.73 38.03 -12.95
N PRO A 480 13.75 38.17 -13.81
CA PRO A 480 14.96 37.36 -13.72
C PRO A 480 15.64 37.50 -12.34
N ILE A 481 16.12 36.38 -11.80
CA ILE A 481 16.94 36.38 -10.58
C ILE A 481 18.28 37.05 -10.86
N GLU A 482 18.69 38.01 -10.01
CA GLU A 482 19.94 38.77 -10.20
C GLU A 482 21.21 37.91 -10.00
N GLU A 483 21.18 36.96 -9.06
CA GLU A 483 22.28 36.03 -8.73
C GLU A 483 21.82 34.57 -8.95
N PRO A 484 21.75 34.09 -10.21
CA PRO A 484 21.23 32.77 -10.49
C PRO A 484 22.17 31.67 -9.98
N VAL A 485 21.59 30.53 -9.59
CA VAL A 485 22.35 29.33 -9.27
C VAL A 485 23.18 28.91 -10.49
N THR A 486 24.51 28.89 -10.32
CA THR A 486 25.48 28.51 -11.38
C THR A 486 26.13 27.15 -11.13
N LYS A 487 25.86 26.55 -9.98
CA LYS A 487 26.34 25.22 -9.61
C LYS A 487 25.26 24.46 -8.85
N LEU A 488 25.01 23.23 -9.28
CA LEU A 488 24.11 22.28 -8.65
C LEU A 488 24.93 21.17 -8.01
N GLN A 489 24.89 21.07 -6.69
CA GLN A 489 25.45 19.96 -5.92
C GLN A 489 24.31 19.37 -5.08
N THR A 490 23.53 18.48 -5.70
CA THR A 490 22.25 18.05 -5.14
C THR A 490 21.92 16.61 -5.53
N GLU A 491 20.97 16.03 -4.80
CA GLU A 491 20.37 14.73 -5.06
C GLU A 491 18.94 14.88 -5.56
N LEU A 492 18.65 14.27 -6.70
CA LEU A 492 17.35 14.24 -7.34
C LEU A 492 16.73 12.86 -7.13
N SER A 493 15.41 12.79 -6.98
CA SER A 493 14.70 11.52 -6.75
C SER A 493 13.66 11.25 -7.82
N SER A 494 13.33 9.98 -8.00
CA SER A 494 12.26 9.52 -8.87
C SER A 494 11.58 8.27 -8.33
N VAL A 495 10.25 8.23 -8.43
CA VAL A 495 9.43 7.03 -8.17
C VAL A 495 8.99 6.34 -9.46
N ARG A 496 9.42 6.81 -10.64
CA ARG A 496 8.90 6.36 -11.94
C ARG A 496 9.24 4.92 -12.32
N HIS A 497 10.28 4.39 -11.68
CA HIS A 497 10.77 3.03 -11.91
C HIS A 497 10.26 2.03 -10.86
N TRP A 498 9.28 2.40 -10.02
CA TRP A 498 8.74 1.53 -8.99
C TRP A 498 8.27 0.18 -9.56
N GLY A 499 8.71 -0.92 -8.98
CA GLY A 499 8.38 -2.27 -9.42
C GLY A 499 9.23 -2.81 -10.58
N GLU A 500 10.05 -1.99 -11.24
CA GLU A 500 10.98 -2.46 -12.28
C GLU A 500 12.13 -3.28 -11.67
N ASN A 501 12.74 -4.16 -12.48
CA ASN A 501 13.97 -4.85 -12.10
C ASN A 501 15.19 -3.93 -12.32
N LEU A 502 16.09 -3.90 -11.33
CA LEU A 502 17.25 -3.01 -11.34
C LEU A 502 18.34 -3.36 -12.35
N ALA A 503 18.55 -4.66 -12.61
CA ALA A 503 19.70 -5.14 -13.35
C ALA A 503 19.74 -4.63 -14.80
N GLY A 504 20.90 -4.15 -15.24
CA GLY A 504 21.12 -3.70 -16.61
C GLY A 504 21.82 -2.36 -16.72
N GLU A 505 21.87 -1.85 -17.94
CA GLU A 505 22.46 -0.55 -18.27
C GLU A 505 21.42 0.57 -18.12
N TRP A 506 21.76 1.56 -17.31
CA TRP A 506 21.00 2.78 -17.08
C TRP A 506 21.69 3.94 -17.79
N ILE A 507 20.92 4.85 -18.35
CA ILE A 507 21.44 6.01 -19.08
C ILE A 507 21.03 7.30 -18.36
N LEU A 508 22.01 8.13 -18.01
CA LEU A 508 21.78 9.52 -17.65
C LEU A 508 21.96 10.38 -18.92
N ARG A 509 20.89 11.03 -19.38
CA ARG A 509 20.91 11.92 -20.53
C ARG A 509 20.88 13.37 -20.05
N LEU A 510 21.91 14.13 -20.41
CA LEU A 510 22.01 15.57 -20.14
C LEU A 510 21.92 16.34 -21.46
N THR A 511 20.88 17.16 -21.60
CA THR A 511 20.66 18.02 -22.76
C THR A 511 20.84 19.48 -22.37
N ASN A 512 21.62 20.21 -23.18
CA ASN A 512 21.84 21.64 -23.05
C ASN A 512 21.11 22.40 -24.17
N HIS A 513 19.96 22.98 -23.85
CA HIS A 513 19.19 23.85 -24.73
C HIS A 513 19.64 25.32 -24.71
N SER A 514 20.70 25.68 -23.98
CA SER A 514 21.32 27.00 -24.07
C SER A 514 21.88 27.23 -25.46
N THR A 515 21.81 28.47 -25.94
CA THR A 515 22.37 28.88 -27.24
C THR A 515 23.79 29.45 -27.13
N THR A 516 24.25 29.77 -25.92
CA THR A 516 25.50 30.52 -25.72
C THR A 516 26.47 29.87 -24.74
N GLU A 517 26.00 29.08 -23.79
CA GLU A 517 26.80 28.60 -22.66
C GLU A 517 26.81 27.08 -22.60
N ALA A 518 27.97 26.52 -22.24
CA ALA A 518 28.14 25.09 -22.02
C ALA A 518 27.80 24.72 -20.57
N LEU A 519 27.45 23.45 -20.34
CA LEU A 519 27.33 22.85 -19.01
C LEU A 519 28.54 21.95 -18.76
N THR A 520 28.95 21.79 -17.49
CA THR A 520 29.99 20.82 -17.12
C THR A 520 29.49 19.93 -15.99
N LEU A 521 29.22 18.66 -16.30
CA LEU A 521 28.95 17.66 -15.28
C LEU A 521 30.28 17.16 -14.73
N ASN A 522 30.66 17.62 -13.55
CA ASN A 522 31.92 17.27 -12.90
C ASN A 522 31.88 15.84 -12.36
N ASN A 523 30.77 15.46 -11.75
CA ASN A 523 30.55 14.13 -11.20
C ASN A 523 29.07 13.79 -11.14
N TRP A 524 28.76 12.50 -11.09
CA TRP A 524 27.43 12.01 -10.78
C TRP A 524 27.48 10.60 -10.18
N ARG A 525 26.41 10.23 -9.48
CA ARG A 525 26.19 8.86 -8.98
C ARG A 525 24.73 8.48 -9.10
N LEU A 526 24.49 7.18 -9.26
CA LEU A 526 23.15 6.60 -9.35
C LEU A 526 23.00 5.55 -8.26
N GLU A 527 21.93 5.69 -7.48
CA GLU A 527 21.57 4.79 -6.38
C GLU A 527 20.10 4.37 -6.53
N ALA A 528 19.81 3.13 -6.15
CA ALA A 528 18.46 2.58 -6.11
C ALA A 528 18.12 2.15 -4.69
N LEU A 529 16.95 2.59 -4.21
CA LEU A 529 16.30 2.07 -3.02
C LEU A 529 15.44 0.88 -3.46
N THR A 530 15.70 -0.28 -2.88
CA THR A 530 15.18 -1.56 -3.38
C THR A 530 14.55 -2.41 -2.29
N ALA A 531 13.61 -3.23 -2.73
CA ALA A 531 13.01 -4.31 -1.97
C ALA A 531 13.47 -5.67 -2.50
N LEU A 532 13.25 -6.71 -1.69
CA LEU A 532 13.24 -8.08 -2.20
C LEU A 532 12.17 -8.20 -3.30
N PRO A 533 12.37 -9.04 -4.32
CA PRO A 533 11.34 -9.33 -5.31
C PRO A 533 10.03 -9.73 -4.64
N ASP A 534 8.93 -9.16 -5.12
CA ASP A 534 7.58 -9.53 -4.67
C ASP A 534 7.06 -10.70 -5.52
N THR A 535 6.33 -11.61 -4.89
CA THR A 535 5.63 -12.71 -5.58
C THR A 535 4.17 -12.39 -5.82
N THR A 536 3.69 -11.22 -5.40
CA THR A 536 2.27 -10.83 -5.47
C THR A 536 1.99 -9.93 -6.66
N GLN A 537 1.00 -10.31 -7.47
CA GLN A 537 0.43 -9.46 -8.51
C GLN A 537 -0.85 -8.79 -7.99
N ILE A 538 -0.95 -7.47 -8.14
CA ILE A 538 -2.04 -6.65 -7.60
C ILE A 538 -3.03 -6.26 -8.69
N PHE A 539 -4.33 -6.39 -8.39
CA PHE A 539 -5.43 -6.03 -9.28
C PHE A 539 -6.42 -5.07 -8.62
N THR A 540 -6.85 -4.06 -9.37
CA THR A 540 -7.82 -3.04 -8.93
C THR A 540 -9.01 -2.98 -9.87
N ASN A 541 -10.05 -2.21 -9.50
CA ASN A 541 -11.18 -1.92 -10.40
C ASN A 541 -10.76 -1.30 -11.76
N GLU A 542 -9.54 -0.76 -11.88
CA GLU A 542 -9.07 -0.21 -13.15
C GLU A 542 -8.65 -1.27 -14.17
N PHE A 543 -8.42 -2.52 -13.72
CA PHE A 543 -7.95 -3.61 -14.58
C PHE A 543 -8.76 -3.72 -15.86
N GLY A 544 -10.08 -3.69 -15.76
CA GLY A 544 -10.95 -3.89 -16.91
C GLY A 544 -10.80 -2.82 -17.99
N ALA A 545 -10.55 -1.57 -17.59
CA ALA A 545 -10.34 -0.46 -18.50
C ALA A 545 -8.96 -0.55 -19.18
N PHE A 546 -7.91 -0.86 -18.42
CA PHE A 546 -6.56 -1.04 -18.97
C PHE A 546 -6.44 -2.29 -19.85
N ALA A 547 -7.13 -3.39 -19.51
CA ALA A 547 -7.17 -4.59 -20.34
C ALA A 547 -7.83 -4.36 -21.71
N GLN A 548 -8.75 -3.39 -21.82
CA GLN A 548 -9.30 -2.98 -23.12
C GLN A 548 -8.29 -2.17 -23.95
N LEU A 549 -7.45 -1.37 -23.29
CA LEU A 549 -6.38 -0.58 -23.93
C LEU A 549 -5.18 -1.46 -24.34
N GLN A 550 -4.83 -2.43 -23.49
CA GLN A 550 -3.68 -3.33 -23.59
C GLN A 550 -4.13 -4.79 -23.36
N PRO A 551 -4.69 -5.46 -24.38
CA PRO A 551 -5.28 -6.80 -24.26
C PRO A 551 -4.35 -7.88 -23.71
N GLU A 552 -3.03 -7.72 -23.86
CA GLU A 552 -2.00 -8.59 -23.30
C GLU A 552 -2.08 -8.74 -21.77
N ARG A 553 -2.65 -7.75 -21.07
CA ARG A 553 -2.87 -7.78 -19.61
C ARG A 553 -3.84 -8.88 -19.16
N THR A 554 -4.62 -9.47 -20.07
CA THR A 554 -5.58 -10.55 -19.77
C THR A 554 -4.96 -11.93 -19.65
N THR A 555 -3.64 -12.04 -19.86
CA THR A 555 -2.87 -13.27 -19.57
C THR A 555 -2.00 -13.03 -18.36
N ILE A 556 -2.45 -13.50 -17.19
CA ILE A 556 -1.70 -13.37 -15.93
C ILE A 556 -0.72 -14.52 -15.84
N LYS A 557 0.56 -14.20 -15.76
CA LYS A 557 1.63 -15.20 -15.75
C LYS A 557 2.17 -15.40 -14.34
N ALA A 558 2.31 -16.65 -13.91
CA ALA A 558 2.91 -16.97 -12.62
C ALA A 558 4.40 -16.55 -12.50
N GLU A 559 5.09 -16.34 -13.64
CA GLU A 559 6.47 -15.84 -13.66
C GLU A 559 6.62 -14.40 -13.14
N ASN A 560 5.54 -13.61 -13.20
CA ASN A 560 5.49 -12.24 -12.67
C ASN A 560 5.14 -12.22 -11.17
N GLY A 561 4.86 -13.38 -10.59
CA GLY A 561 4.37 -13.52 -9.23
C GLY A 561 3.40 -14.69 -9.12
N VAL A 562 3.64 -15.58 -8.16
CA VAL A 562 2.84 -16.79 -7.91
C VAL A 562 1.65 -16.53 -6.99
N ASP A 563 1.46 -15.30 -6.52
CA ASP A 563 0.37 -14.87 -5.68
C ASP A 563 -0.46 -13.80 -6.41
N LEU A 564 -1.79 -13.83 -6.25
CA LEU A 564 -2.71 -12.90 -6.91
C LEU A 564 -3.58 -12.21 -5.86
N ASN A 565 -3.54 -10.88 -5.83
CA ASN A 565 -4.35 -10.08 -4.93
C ASN A 565 -5.28 -9.13 -5.69
N ALA A 566 -6.56 -9.48 -5.73
CA ALA A 566 -7.65 -8.69 -6.31
C ALA A 566 -8.56 -8.09 -5.23
N SER A 567 -8.07 -7.88 -4.00
CA SER A 567 -8.88 -7.30 -2.91
C SER A 567 -9.45 -5.91 -3.23
N ALA A 568 -8.77 -5.14 -4.07
CA ALA A 568 -9.24 -3.83 -4.56
C ALA A 568 -10.20 -3.92 -5.75
N VAL A 569 -10.70 -5.12 -6.11
CA VAL A 569 -11.77 -5.34 -7.08
C VAL A 569 -13.10 -5.47 -6.35
N THR A 570 -14.10 -4.73 -6.78
CA THR A 570 -15.41 -4.67 -6.10
C THR A 570 -16.52 -5.45 -6.79
N ALA A 571 -16.31 -5.82 -8.05
CA ALA A 571 -17.18 -6.75 -8.76
C ALA A 571 -16.85 -8.20 -8.39
N ALA A 572 -17.81 -9.09 -8.61
CA ALA A 572 -17.61 -10.52 -8.43
C ALA A 572 -16.46 -11.03 -9.31
N SER A 573 -15.56 -11.77 -8.69
CA SER A 573 -14.38 -12.37 -9.28
C SER A 573 -14.49 -13.89 -9.29
N LEU A 574 -13.97 -14.51 -10.35
CA LEU A 574 -13.79 -15.96 -10.42
C LEU A 574 -12.29 -16.21 -10.59
N LEU A 575 -11.67 -16.98 -9.71
CA LEU A 575 -10.29 -17.42 -9.83
C LEU A 575 -10.26 -18.94 -9.71
N ASN A 576 -9.96 -19.64 -10.82
CA ASN A 576 -9.97 -21.10 -10.84
C ASN A 576 -8.64 -21.68 -11.32
N LEU A 577 -7.82 -22.15 -10.38
CA LEU A 577 -6.51 -22.74 -10.67
C LEU A 577 -6.61 -24.14 -11.28
N SER A 578 -7.69 -24.88 -11.03
CA SER A 578 -7.90 -26.20 -11.64
C SER A 578 -8.10 -26.15 -13.17
N THR A 579 -8.66 -25.04 -13.67
CA THR A 579 -8.94 -24.85 -15.11
C THR A 579 -8.08 -23.76 -15.77
N GLY A 580 -7.44 -22.89 -14.97
CA GLY A 580 -6.75 -21.70 -15.44
C GLY A 580 -7.67 -20.57 -15.92
N GLN A 581 -8.99 -20.69 -15.70
CA GLN A 581 -9.97 -19.68 -16.08
C GLN A 581 -10.21 -18.70 -14.93
N ALA A 582 -10.25 -17.41 -15.25
CA ALA A 582 -10.55 -16.36 -14.29
C ALA A 582 -11.46 -15.27 -14.89
N THR A 583 -12.07 -14.49 -14.02
CA THR A 583 -12.77 -13.25 -14.34
C THR A 583 -12.46 -12.22 -13.27
N LEU A 584 -12.01 -11.03 -13.68
CA LEU A 584 -11.70 -9.89 -12.82
C LEU A 584 -12.40 -8.66 -13.37
N ASN A 585 -13.22 -8.00 -12.56
CA ASN A 585 -13.99 -6.82 -12.97
C ASN A 585 -14.72 -7.01 -14.32
N ASP A 586 -15.50 -8.09 -14.43
CA ASP A 586 -16.23 -8.53 -15.63
C ASP A 586 -15.38 -8.87 -16.87
N MET A 587 -14.04 -8.83 -16.76
CA MET A 587 -13.13 -9.20 -17.85
C MET A 587 -12.68 -10.65 -17.71
N PRO A 588 -12.85 -11.49 -18.75
CA PRO A 588 -12.24 -12.82 -18.79
C PRO A 588 -10.72 -12.75 -18.79
N VAL A 589 -10.10 -13.61 -18.00
CA VAL A 589 -8.64 -13.67 -17.81
C VAL A 589 -8.17 -15.12 -17.92
N THR A 590 -6.99 -15.31 -18.49
CA THR A 590 -6.29 -16.60 -18.49
C THR A 590 -5.17 -16.57 -17.45
N LEU A 591 -5.16 -17.55 -16.56
CA LEU A 591 -4.05 -17.82 -15.65
C LEU A 591 -3.06 -18.75 -16.37
N ASP A 592 -1.92 -18.23 -16.78
CA ASP A 592 -0.86 -18.99 -17.43
C ASP A 592 -0.06 -19.77 -16.37
N SER A 593 0.10 -21.07 -16.61
CA SER A 593 0.69 -22.02 -15.66
C SER A 593 -0.01 -22.02 -14.29
N PRO A 594 -1.33 -22.31 -14.23
CA PRO A 594 -2.14 -22.13 -13.02
C PRO A 594 -1.70 -23.00 -11.82
N ALA A 595 -0.97 -24.09 -12.09
CA ALA A 595 -0.39 -24.96 -11.07
C ALA A 595 0.77 -24.33 -10.28
N LEU A 596 1.32 -23.20 -10.74
CA LEU A 596 2.38 -22.46 -10.04
C LEU A 596 1.84 -21.44 -9.05
N PHE A 597 0.56 -21.04 -9.15
CA PHE A 597 -0.04 -20.10 -8.21
C PHE A 597 -0.27 -20.77 -6.86
N ARG A 598 -0.07 -19.99 -5.79
CA ARG A 598 -0.13 -20.45 -4.39
C ARG A 598 -1.23 -19.73 -3.61
N ASN A 599 -1.25 -18.40 -3.66
CA ASN A 599 -2.18 -17.60 -2.88
C ASN A 599 -3.14 -16.79 -3.77
N LEU A 600 -4.44 -16.85 -3.46
CA LEU A 600 -5.48 -16.10 -4.15
C LEU A 600 -6.25 -15.23 -3.17
N THR A 601 -6.39 -13.96 -3.50
CA THR A 601 -7.19 -13.00 -2.72
C THR A 601 -8.17 -12.28 -3.65
N THR A 602 -9.44 -12.19 -3.23
CA THR A 602 -10.50 -11.44 -3.90
C THR A 602 -11.11 -10.39 -2.97
N GLY A 603 -12.14 -9.67 -3.42
CA GLY A 603 -12.50 -8.35 -2.92
C GLY A 603 -13.92 -8.26 -2.36
N ASP A 604 -14.67 -7.23 -2.79
CA ASP A 604 -16.02 -6.95 -2.22
C ASP A 604 -17.15 -7.73 -2.90
N GLY A 605 -16.85 -8.49 -3.95
CA GLY A 605 -17.82 -9.21 -4.75
C GLY A 605 -18.33 -10.49 -4.07
N ASN A 606 -19.31 -11.15 -4.68
CA ASN A 606 -19.61 -12.54 -4.35
C ASN A 606 -18.69 -13.42 -5.18
N ASP A 607 -17.50 -13.67 -4.64
CA ASP A 607 -16.38 -14.24 -5.37
C ASP A 607 -16.39 -15.77 -5.35
N THR A 608 -15.72 -16.37 -6.33
CA THR A 608 -15.50 -17.81 -6.42
C THR A 608 -14.03 -18.11 -6.57
N LEU A 609 -13.46 -18.83 -5.59
CA LEU A 609 -12.06 -19.26 -5.59
C LEU A 609 -12.00 -20.78 -5.66
N VAL A 610 -11.21 -21.31 -6.59
CA VAL A 610 -10.94 -22.75 -6.72
C VAL A 610 -9.43 -22.94 -6.78
N GLY A 611 -8.88 -23.64 -5.79
CA GLY A 611 -7.47 -23.99 -5.74
C GLY A 611 -7.07 -25.09 -6.73
N ASN A 612 -5.81 -25.51 -6.66
CA ASN A 612 -5.23 -26.56 -7.49
C ASN A 612 -5.02 -27.84 -6.68
N GLY A 613 -3.98 -28.62 -7.01
CA GLY A 613 -3.63 -29.84 -6.27
C GLY A 613 -2.47 -29.67 -5.29
N ASN A 614 -2.06 -28.43 -5.04
CA ASN A 614 -1.05 -28.06 -4.06
C ASN A 614 -1.72 -27.31 -2.91
N ASP A 615 -1.04 -27.22 -1.77
CA ASP A 615 -1.44 -26.37 -0.64
C ASP A 615 -1.66 -24.92 -1.08
N ASN A 616 -2.89 -24.38 -0.97
CA ASN A 616 -3.24 -23.01 -1.34
C ASN A 616 -3.75 -22.18 -0.15
N ILE A 617 -3.51 -20.87 -0.21
CA ILE A 617 -4.16 -19.89 0.69
C ILE A 617 -5.19 -19.10 -0.11
N LEU A 618 -6.46 -19.24 0.28
CA LEU A 618 -7.60 -18.64 -0.39
C LEU A 618 -8.26 -17.61 0.54
N MET A 619 -8.35 -16.36 0.09
CA MET A 619 -8.87 -15.23 0.86
C MET A 619 -9.99 -14.54 0.08
N PRO A 620 -11.26 -14.90 0.33
CA PRO A 620 -12.37 -14.47 -0.53
C PRO A 620 -12.87 -13.02 -0.30
N GLY A 621 -12.33 -12.28 0.67
CA GLY A 621 -12.71 -10.89 0.91
C GLY A 621 -14.08 -10.73 1.61
N ARG A 622 -14.87 -9.75 1.20
CA ARG A 622 -16.25 -9.50 1.68
C ARG A 622 -17.26 -10.21 0.77
N GLY A 623 -18.56 -10.07 1.04
CA GLY A 623 -19.60 -10.71 0.23
C GLY A 623 -19.90 -12.17 0.61
N ASP A 624 -20.81 -12.80 -0.12
CA ASP A 624 -21.17 -14.21 0.03
C ASP A 624 -20.34 -15.04 -0.95
N ASN A 625 -19.23 -15.62 -0.47
CA ASN A 625 -18.24 -16.26 -1.34
C ASN A 625 -18.36 -17.79 -1.40
N SER A 626 -17.86 -18.35 -2.51
CA SER A 626 -17.70 -19.79 -2.71
C SER A 626 -16.22 -20.15 -2.81
N VAL A 627 -15.74 -21.01 -1.93
CA VAL A 627 -14.33 -21.44 -1.90
C VAL A 627 -14.25 -22.95 -2.02
N ASP A 628 -13.38 -23.44 -2.90
CA ASP A 628 -13.03 -24.85 -3.03
C ASP A 628 -11.50 -24.98 -3.02
N GLY A 629 -10.91 -25.58 -1.98
CA GLY A 629 -9.45 -25.67 -1.87
C GLY A 629 -8.83 -26.59 -2.92
N GLY A 630 -9.47 -27.72 -3.19
CA GLY A 630 -8.96 -28.72 -4.13
C GLY A 630 -8.29 -29.88 -3.41
N LEU A 631 -7.12 -30.32 -3.89
CA LEU A 631 -6.32 -31.34 -3.20
C LEU A 631 -5.13 -30.68 -2.50
N GLY A 632 -4.63 -31.29 -1.43
CA GLY A 632 -3.58 -30.71 -0.59
C GLY A 632 -4.13 -30.20 0.74
N ILE A 633 -3.31 -29.41 1.45
CA ILE A 633 -3.71 -28.74 2.68
C ILE A 633 -4.03 -27.28 2.37
N ASP A 634 -5.33 -26.98 2.27
CA ASP A 634 -5.81 -25.65 1.87
C ASP A 634 -6.29 -24.82 3.06
N VAL A 635 -6.11 -23.51 2.94
CA VAL A 635 -6.36 -22.54 4.01
C VAL A 635 -7.37 -21.50 3.53
N LEU A 636 -8.48 -21.39 4.24
CA LEU A 636 -9.37 -20.23 4.13
C LEU A 636 -8.87 -19.15 5.08
N ARG A 637 -8.33 -18.07 4.51
CA ARG A 637 -7.84 -16.91 5.26
C ARG A 637 -8.91 -15.84 5.37
N LEU A 638 -9.00 -15.24 6.56
CA LEU A 638 -9.98 -14.23 6.91
C LEU A 638 -9.29 -12.93 7.36
N ILE A 639 -9.94 -11.80 7.12
CA ILE A 639 -9.40 -10.45 7.38
C ILE A 639 -9.24 -10.18 8.88
N GLY A 640 -10.24 -10.58 9.66
CA GLY A 640 -10.36 -10.23 11.07
C GLY A 640 -9.85 -11.29 12.05
N VAL A 641 -9.96 -10.95 13.33
CA VAL A 641 -9.74 -11.86 14.46
C VAL A 641 -10.91 -12.84 14.61
N ARG A 642 -10.68 -13.98 15.27
CA ARG A 642 -11.68 -15.05 15.40
C ARG A 642 -13.02 -14.59 15.96
N GLU A 643 -13.00 -13.72 16.96
CA GLU A 643 -14.22 -13.24 17.64
C GLU A 643 -15.20 -12.53 16.71
N ASN A 644 -14.72 -12.03 15.57
CA ASN A 644 -15.54 -11.37 14.56
C ASN A 644 -16.43 -12.35 13.78
N TYR A 645 -16.12 -13.64 13.81
CA TYR A 645 -16.72 -14.62 12.90
C TYR A 645 -17.61 -15.64 13.59
N THR A 646 -18.70 -16.01 12.91
CA THR A 646 -19.50 -17.19 13.22
C THR A 646 -19.05 -18.34 12.32
N VAL A 647 -18.60 -19.46 12.89
CA VAL A 647 -18.15 -20.64 12.12
C VAL A 647 -19.13 -21.80 12.34
N VAL A 648 -19.68 -22.34 11.25
CA VAL A 648 -20.59 -23.50 11.26
C VAL A 648 -19.96 -24.61 10.43
N ARG A 649 -19.64 -25.73 11.07
CA ARG A 649 -19.04 -26.92 10.44
C ARG A 649 -20.11 -27.97 10.19
N ASP A 650 -20.18 -28.53 9.00
CA ASP A 650 -21.05 -29.69 8.74
C ASP A 650 -20.50 -30.92 9.48
N THR A 651 -21.27 -31.44 10.43
CA THR A 651 -20.92 -32.62 11.23
C THR A 651 -21.38 -33.94 10.59
N THR A 652 -21.97 -33.91 9.39
CA THR A 652 -22.36 -35.14 8.67
C THR A 652 -21.15 -35.84 8.05
N GLN A 653 -20.16 -36.21 8.87
CA GLN A 653 -19.21 -37.26 8.51
C GLN A 653 -20.02 -38.56 8.36
N SER A 654 -20.35 -38.95 7.14
CA SER A 654 -20.90 -40.28 6.89
C SER A 654 -19.79 -41.30 7.14
N LEU A 655 -19.73 -41.82 8.37
CA LEU A 655 -18.80 -42.84 8.83
C LEU A 655 -18.70 -43.99 7.82
N MET A 656 -17.62 -44.02 7.05
CA MET A 656 -17.15 -45.23 6.37
C MET A 656 -16.15 -45.96 7.29
N ALA A 657 -16.50 -46.12 8.56
CA ALA A 657 -15.70 -46.90 9.50
C ALA A 657 -16.35 -48.28 9.70
N GLY A 658 -15.90 -49.24 8.89
CA GLY A 658 -15.81 -50.67 9.20
C GLY A 658 -17.04 -51.36 9.81
N ASN A 659 -17.93 -51.89 8.97
CA ASN A 659 -18.28 -53.31 8.89
C ASN A 659 -19.42 -53.49 7.87
N GLN A 660 -19.11 -53.71 6.59
CA GLN A 660 -20.14 -54.02 5.60
C GLN A 660 -19.84 -55.37 4.94
N SER A 661 -20.66 -56.35 5.30
CA SER A 661 -20.82 -57.64 4.64
C SER A 661 -20.96 -57.48 3.12
N ALA A 662 -20.34 -58.38 2.36
CA ALA A 662 -20.43 -58.47 0.91
C ALA A 662 -21.88 -58.32 0.41
N GLY A 663 -22.23 -57.16 -0.16
CA GLY A 663 -23.53 -56.95 -0.81
C GLY A 663 -24.12 -55.53 -0.79
N SER A 664 -23.53 -54.55 -0.10
CA SER A 664 -24.02 -53.17 -0.10
C SER A 664 -23.30 -52.30 -1.14
N THR A 665 -24.08 -51.69 -2.03
CA THR A 665 -23.60 -50.70 -2.98
C THR A 665 -23.10 -49.47 -2.21
N LEU A 666 -21.79 -49.19 -2.24
CA LEU A 666 -21.24 -47.90 -1.83
C LEU A 666 -21.89 -46.80 -2.69
N THR A 667 -22.76 -45.98 -2.11
CA THR A 667 -22.99 -44.64 -2.63
C THR A 667 -21.89 -43.77 -2.06
N THR A 668 -20.92 -43.37 -2.90
CA THR A 668 -19.94 -42.34 -2.59
C THR A 668 -20.66 -41.00 -2.55
N ASN A 669 -21.27 -40.66 -1.42
CA ASN A 669 -21.49 -39.26 -1.12
C ASN A 669 -20.11 -38.68 -0.77
N ASN A 670 -19.40 -38.22 -1.81
CA ASN A 670 -18.30 -37.25 -1.74
C ASN A 670 -18.84 -35.92 -1.18
N ALA A 671 -19.54 -35.96 -0.04
CA ALA A 671 -19.92 -34.76 0.67
C ALA A 671 -18.65 -34.28 1.35
N HIS A 672 -17.81 -33.57 0.57
CA HIS A 672 -16.73 -32.76 1.10
C HIS A 672 -17.34 -31.95 2.23
N SER A 673 -16.82 -32.14 3.43
CA SER A 673 -17.33 -31.44 4.60
C SER A 673 -17.32 -29.95 4.28
N THR A 674 -18.46 -29.30 4.48
CA THR A 674 -18.63 -27.89 4.16
C THR A 674 -18.46 -27.10 5.44
N VAL A 675 -17.70 -26.02 5.39
CA VAL A 675 -17.64 -25.02 6.47
C VAL A 675 -18.26 -23.73 5.98
N LYS A 676 -19.08 -23.12 6.83
CA LYS A 676 -19.64 -21.80 6.60
C LYS A 676 -19.07 -20.82 7.60
N VAL A 677 -18.57 -19.70 7.11
CA VAL A 677 -17.97 -18.63 7.93
C VAL A 677 -18.72 -17.35 7.63
N ALA A 678 -19.26 -16.70 8.66
CA ALA A 678 -19.96 -15.43 8.51
C ALA A 678 -19.25 -14.33 9.31
N ASP A 679 -18.91 -13.23 8.64
CA ASP A 679 -18.36 -12.03 9.27
C ASP A 679 -19.49 -11.23 9.97
N ASN A 680 -19.30 -10.89 11.24
CA ASN A 680 -20.30 -10.17 12.03
C ASN A 680 -19.94 -8.69 12.27
N VAL A 681 -18.77 -8.22 11.82
CA VAL A 681 -18.26 -6.87 12.12
C VAL A 681 -18.04 -6.01 10.89
N LEU A 682 -17.55 -6.57 9.78
CA LEU A 682 -17.27 -5.77 8.59
C LEU A 682 -18.55 -5.41 7.85
N SER A 683 -18.62 -4.16 7.39
CA SER A 683 -19.66 -3.71 6.47
C SER A 683 -19.57 -4.47 5.15
N GLY A 684 -20.72 -4.91 4.62
CA GLY A 684 -20.74 -5.79 3.45
C GLY A 684 -20.18 -7.19 3.71
N GLY A 685 -19.90 -7.57 4.96
CA GLY A 685 -19.59 -8.95 5.32
C GLY A 685 -20.75 -9.88 4.95
N GLY A 686 -20.42 -11.03 4.36
CA GLY A 686 -21.38 -12.07 3.99
C GLY A 686 -21.10 -13.39 4.69
N THR A 687 -21.66 -14.46 4.16
CA THR A 687 -21.43 -15.85 4.59
C THR A 687 -20.70 -16.61 3.51
N ASP A 688 -19.43 -16.89 3.77
CA ASP A 688 -18.59 -17.72 2.93
C ASP A 688 -18.97 -19.19 3.09
N THR A 689 -19.01 -19.91 1.98
CA THR A 689 -19.16 -21.36 1.94
C THR A 689 -17.88 -21.96 1.37
N ALA A 690 -17.17 -22.73 2.18
CA ALA A 690 -15.93 -23.37 1.79
C ALA A 690 -16.04 -24.90 1.83
N THR A 691 -15.49 -25.55 0.81
CA THR A 691 -15.31 -27.00 0.69
C THR A 691 -13.84 -27.31 0.44
N GLN A 692 -13.41 -28.53 0.80
CA GLN A 692 -12.01 -28.96 0.61
C GLN A 692 -11.01 -27.95 1.17
N VAL A 693 -11.32 -27.39 2.33
CA VAL A 693 -10.42 -26.53 3.08
C VAL A 693 -10.16 -27.21 4.41
N GLU A 694 -8.90 -27.26 4.79
CA GLU A 694 -8.43 -27.94 5.98
C GLU A 694 -8.32 -27.00 7.17
N LEU A 695 -7.93 -25.75 6.91
CA LEU A 695 -7.58 -24.77 7.93
C LEU A 695 -8.34 -23.45 7.75
N LEU A 696 -8.75 -22.87 8.87
CA LEU A 696 -9.25 -21.51 8.96
C LEU A 696 -8.17 -20.65 9.60
N LEU A 697 -7.71 -19.62 8.88
CA LEU A 697 -6.70 -18.69 9.35
C LEU A 697 -7.34 -17.33 9.64
N PHE A 698 -7.43 -17.00 10.92
CA PHE A 698 -7.82 -15.68 11.42
C PHE A 698 -6.57 -14.83 11.71
N ARG A 699 -6.75 -13.53 11.90
CA ARG A 699 -5.64 -12.61 12.21
C ARG A 699 -4.91 -12.96 13.52
N ASP A 700 -5.58 -13.60 14.47
CA ASP A 700 -5.08 -13.92 15.80
C ASP A 700 -4.85 -15.41 16.06
N GLN A 701 -5.43 -16.32 15.25
CA GLN A 701 -5.33 -17.76 15.48
C GLN A 701 -5.67 -18.63 14.26
N VAL A 702 -5.33 -19.92 14.36
CA VAL A 702 -5.65 -20.95 13.37
C VAL A 702 -6.60 -21.98 13.99
N GLU A 703 -7.60 -22.43 13.21
CA GLU A 703 -8.50 -23.52 13.59
C GLU A 703 -8.57 -24.58 12.47
N LEU A 704 -8.87 -25.83 12.82
CA LEU A 704 -9.24 -26.81 11.80
C LEU A 704 -10.63 -26.46 11.23
N ALA A 705 -10.77 -26.47 9.90
CA ALA A 705 -12.05 -26.29 9.22
C ALA A 705 -12.99 -27.46 9.52
N HIS A 706 -12.44 -28.66 9.71
CA HIS A 706 -13.17 -29.87 10.05
C HIS A 706 -12.58 -30.58 11.26
N LEU A 707 -13.44 -31.08 12.14
CA LEU A 707 -12.99 -31.83 13.30
C LEU A 707 -12.54 -33.24 12.85
N PRO A 708 -11.37 -33.72 13.32
CA PRO A 708 -10.92 -35.06 12.99
C PRO A 708 -11.93 -36.10 13.50
N GLY A 709 -12.12 -37.15 12.70
CA GLY A 709 -12.90 -38.33 13.11
C GLY A 709 -12.12 -39.21 14.10
N PRO A 710 -12.58 -40.44 14.36
CA PRO A 710 -11.79 -41.41 15.12
C PRO A 710 -10.44 -41.68 14.43
N LEU A 711 -9.36 -41.22 15.05
CA LEU A 711 -8.01 -41.37 14.51
C LEU A 711 -7.47 -42.79 14.69
N GLY A 712 -6.72 -43.25 13.70
CA GLY A 712 -5.98 -44.49 13.72
C GLY A 712 -4.68 -44.40 14.54
N PRO A 713 -3.83 -45.45 14.47
CA PRO A 713 -2.52 -45.45 15.12
C PRO A 713 -1.69 -44.22 14.71
N HIS A 714 -0.97 -43.65 15.68
CA HIS A 714 -0.12 -42.48 15.46
C HIS A 714 -0.90 -41.30 14.84
N ALA A 715 -2.08 -40.96 15.34
CA ALA A 715 -2.91 -39.87 14.83
C ALA A 715 -3.13 -39.87 13.30
N PHE A 716 -3.16 -41.05 12.65
CA PHE A 716 -3.50 -41.18 11.24
C PHE A 716 -4.98 -40.90 11.03
N ASP A 717 -5.31 -39.94 10.16
CA ASP A 717 -6.70 -39.60 9.85
C ASP A 717 -7.14 -40.30 8.56
N GLU A 718 -7.85 -41.43 8.71
CA GLU A 718 -8.31 -42.23 7.57
C GLU A 718 -9.30 -41.46 6.68
N ILE A 719 -10.16 -40.62 7.25
CA ILE A 719 -11.17 -39.89 6.47
C ILE A 719 -10.47 -38.82 5.65
N TRP A 720 -9.64 -38.00 6.30
CA TRP A 720 -8.88 -36.95 5.64
C TRP A 720 -7.94 -37.54 4.58
N TYR A 721 -7.20 -38.61 4.91
CA TYR A 721 -6.25 -39.24 3.99
C TYR A 721 -6.92 -39.71 2.71
N LEU A 722 -8.11 -40.31 2.78
CA LEU A 722 -8.82 -40.78 1.58
C LEU A 722 -9.42 -39.65 0.75
N ASN A 723 -9.75 -38.51 1.37
CA ASN A 723 -10.20 -37.33 0.65
C ASN A 723 -9.05 -36.70 -0.14
N ASP A 724 -7.88 -36.56 0.49
CA ASP A 724 -6.66 -36.03 -0.12
C ASP A 724 -6.06 -37.00 -1.17
N ASN A 725 -6.37 -38.30 -1.05
CA ASN A 725 -5.81 -39.36 -1.90
C ASN A 725 -6.90 -40.17 -2.62
N PRO A 726 -7.57 -39.57 -3.63
CA PRO A 726 -8.71 -40.18 -4.31
C PRO A 726 -8.35 -41.48 -5.07
N ASP A 727 -7.09 -41.64 -5.47
CA ASP A 727 -6.58 -42.89 -6.05
C ASP A 727 -6.62 -44.05 -5.04
N VAL A 728 -6.29 -43.78 -3.77
CA VAL A 728 -6.36 -44.76 -2.67
C VAL A 728 -7.81 -45.07 -2.32
N ALA A 729 -8.66 -44.05 -2.23
CA ALA A 729 -10.09 -44.23 -2.01
C ALA A 729 -10.71 -45.15 -3.08
N LEU A 730 -10.36 -44.93 -4.35
CA LEU A 730 -10.79 -45.78 -5.46
C LEU A 730 -10.26 -47.22 -5.33
N ALA A 731 -9.00 -47.40 -4.95
CA ALA A 731 -8.42 -48.73 -4.76
C ALA A 731 -9.12 -49.52 -3.63
N ILE A 732 -9.55 -48.84 -2.56
CA ILE A 732 -10.37 -49.44 -1.49
C ILE A 732 -11.76 -49.80 -2.01
N GLN A 733 -12.41 -48.90 -2.75
CA GLN A 733 -13.72 -49.15 -3.35
C GLN A 733 -13.71 -50.38 -4.28
N GLN A 734 -12.60 -50.58 -5.00
CA GLN A 734 -12.39 -51.73 -5.88
C GLN A 734 -12.01 -53.02 -5.12
N GLY A 735 -11.80 -52.95 -3.80
CA GLY A 735 -11.40 -54.09 -2.97
C GLY A 735 -9.93 -54.48 -3.09
N ASN A 736 -9.08 -53.62 -3.68
CA ASN A 736 -7.64 -53.85 -3.82
C ASN A 736 -6.87 -53.52 -2.53
N LEU A 737 -7.43 -52.65 -1.69
CA LEU A 737 -6.88 -52.23 -0.40
C LEU A 737 -7.96 -52.34 0.68
N ALA A 738 -7.55 -52.64 1.92
CA ALA A 738 -8.46 -52.74 3.05
C ALA A 738 -8.73 -51.38 3.73
N SER A 739 -7.75 -50.47 3.71
CA SER A 739 -7.86 -49.14 4.31
C SER A 739 -6.77 -48.18 3.80
N GLY A 740 -6.95 -46.88 3.99
CA GLY A 740 -5.95 -45.85 3.79
C GLY A 740 -4.72 -46.06 4.67
N TRP A 741 -4.92 -46.47 5.93
CA TRP A 741 -3.80 -46.85 6.81
C TRP A 741 -2.97 -48.04 6.30
N GLN A 742 -3.58 -48.99 5.57
CA GLN A 742 -2.81 -50.03 4.89
C GLN A 742 -1.96 -49.42 3.78
N HIS A 743 -2.55 -48.54 2.97
CA HIS A 743 -1.82 -47.85 1.92
C HIS A 743 -0.65 -47.02 2.47
N TYR A 744 -0.92 -46.17 3.47
CA TYR A 744 0.07 -45.25 4.03
C TYR A 744 1.33 -45.96 4.52
N ARG A 745 1.16 -47.00 5.35
CA ARG A 745 2.32 -47.72 5.90
C ARG A 745 3.12 -48.47 4.84
N THR A 746 2.46 -48.87 3.75
CA THR A 746 3.07 -49.74 2.74
C THR A 746 3.76 -48.92 1.67
N TRP A 747 3.16 -47.80 1.28
CA TRP A 747 3.63 -46.92 0.20
C TRP A 747 3.54 -45.45 0.56
N GLY A 748 2.41 -44.99 1.10
CA GLY A 748 2.13 -43.56 1.27
C GLY A 748 3.21 -42.78 2.03
N ALA A 749 3.80 -43.35 3.09
CA ALA A 749 4.91 -42.72 3.81
C ALA A 749 6.13 -42.49 2.91
N THR A 750 6.53 -43.49 2.12
CA THR A 750 7.67 -43.37 1.18
C THR A 750 7.35 -42.58 -0.09
N GLU A 751 6.07 -42.46 -0.43
CA GLU A 751 5.57 -41.59 -1.49
C GLU A 751 5.51 -40.12 -1.07
N GLY A 752 5.79 -39.82 0.21
CA GLY A 752 5.75 -38.47 0.76
C GLY A 752 4.34 -37.94 1.01
N ARG A 753 3.33 -38.82 1.11
CA ARG A 753 1.96 -38.42 1.43
C ARG A 753 1.86 -38.03 2.91
N ASN A 754 0.98 -37.09 3.21
CA ASN A 754 0.73 -36.65 4.59
C ASN A 754 -0.20 -37.65 5.31
N PRO A 755 -0.01 -37.93 6.61
CA PRO A 755 -0.85 -38.87 7.38
C PRO A 755 -2.08 -38.22 8.02
N ASN A 756 -2.04 -36.90 8.20
CA ASN A 756 -3.08 -36.07 8.79
C ASN A 756 -2.83 -34.61 8.41
N VAL A 757 -3.81 -33.75 8.72
CA VAL A 757 -3.83 -32.33 8.35
C VAL A 757 -2.73 -31.45 8.98
N LEU A 758 -2.14 -31.87 10.10
CA LEU A 758 -1.16 -31.04 10.85
C LEU A 758 0.29 -31.52 10.70
N PHE A 759 0.54 -32.55 9.90
CA PHE A 759 1.89 -32.95 9.51
C PHE A 759 2.07 -32.76 8.00
N ASN A 760 3.11 -32.02 7.62
CA ASN A 760 3.43 -31.78 6.22
C ASN A 760 4.85 -32.31 5.91
N GLU A 761 4.93 -33.42 5.18
CA GLU A 761 6.18 -34.11 4.86
C GLU A 761 7.15 -33.20 4.10
N THR A 762 6.67 -32.56 3.02
CA THR A 762 7.49 -31.67 2.19
C THR A 762 8.07 -30.52 3.01
N TRP A 763 7.24 -29.88 3.82
CA TRP A 763 7.65 -28.78 4.71
C TRP A 763 8.64 -29.25 5.77
N TYR A 764 8.37 -30.41 6.40
CA TYR A 764 9.19 -30.97 7.46
C TYR A 764 10.59 -31.31 6.95
N LEU A 765 10.70 -31.96 5.80
CA LEU A 765 11.99 -32.30 5.20
C LEU A 765 12.75 -31.05 4.73
N ALA A 766 12.06 -30.05 4.18
CA ALA A 766 12.69 -28.80 3.75
C ALA A 766 13.37 -28.05 4.89
N ARG A 767 12.82 -28.10 6.11
CA ARG A 767 13.38 -27.46 7.31
C ARG A 767 14.37 -28.32 8.08
N ASN A 768 14.38 -29.62 7.83
CA ASN A 768 15.20 -30.59 8.55
C ASN A 768 16.12 -31.33 7.56
N ALA A 769 17.16 -30.65 7.09
CA ALA A 769 18.06 -31.15 6.06
C ALA A 769 18.74 -32.48 6.43
N ASP A 770 19.02 -32.70 7.72
CA ASP A 770 19.55 -33.96 8.25
C ASP A 770 18.54 -35.11 8.12
N VAL A 771 17.26 -34.85 8.37
CA VAL A 771 16.17 -35.81 8.20
C VAL A 771 15.93 -36.09 6.72
N ALA A 772 15.91 -35.05 5.88
CA ALA A 772 15.80 -35.19 4.43
C ALA A 772 16.91 -36.08 3.86
N GLN A 773 18.14 -35.90 4.34
CA GLN A 773 19.27 -36.76 3.97
C GLN A 773 19.07 -38.22 4.43
N ALA A 774 18.59 -38.44 5.65
CA ALA A 774 18.34 -39.78 6.17
C ALA A 774 17.21 -40.51 5.41
N VAL A 775 16.15 -39.80 5.02
CA VAL A 775 15.08 -40.33 4.16
C VAL A 775 15.62 -40.67 2.77
N ALA A 776 16.38 -39.76 2.15
CA ALA A 776 16.98 -39.99 0.83
C ALA A 776 17.96 -41.20 0.81
N GLN A 777 18.59 -41.50 1.94
CA GLN A 777 19.48 -42.66 2.12
C GLN A 777 18.74 -43.96 2.49
N GLY A 778 17.42 -43.91 2.67
CA GLY A 778 16.60 -45.04 3.12
C GLY A 778 16.86 -45.47 4.57
N ALA A 779 17.52 -44.62 5.37
CA ALA A 779 17.70 -44.85 6.81
C ALA A 779 16.41 -44.57 7.59
N LEU A 780 15.56 -43.70 7.06
CA LEU A 780 14.20 -43.43 7.51
C LEU A 780 13.24 -43.61 6.31
N CYS A 781 12.01 -44.05 6.58
CA CYS A 781 10.95 -44.20 5.58
C CYS A 781 10.31 -42.86 5.21
N SER A 782 10.23 -41.92 6.15
CA SER A 782 9.64 -40.59 5.97
C SER A 782 10.09 -39.63 7.09
N GLY A 783 9.88 -38.33 6.86
CA GLY A 783 9.95 -37.29 7.88
C GLY A 783 8.94 -37.53 9.00
N TYR A 784 7.75 -38.06 8.69
CA TYR A 784 6.78 -38.42 9.72
C TYR A 784 7.29 -39.47 10.71
N GLN A 785 7.98 -40.50 10.20
CA GLN A 785 8.62 -41.49 11.05
C GLN A 785 9.65 -40.84 11.98
N HIS A 786 10.44 -39.89 11.46
CA HIS A 786 11.37 -39.12 12.30
C HIS A 786 10.63 -38.35 13.38
N TYR A 787 9.57 -37.62 13.01
CA TYR A 787 8.82 -36.79 13.94
C TYR A 787 8.29 -37.61 15.11
N LEU A 788 7.63 -38.74 14.84
CA LEU A 788 7.05 -39.61 15.87
C LEU A 788 8.09 -40.19 16.84
N HIS A 789 9.28 -40.56 16.36
CA HIS A 789 10.32 -41.18 17.18
C HIS A 789 11.22 -40.17 17.90
N HIS A 790 11.47 -39.02 17.28
CA HIS A 790 12.53 -38.08 17.68
C HIS A 790 12.06 -36.63 17.58
N GLY A 791 11.47 -36.23 16.45
CA GLY A 791 11.24 -34.81 16.15
C GLY A 791 10.44 -34.05 17.19
N TRP A 792 9.35 -34.63 17.73
CA TRP A 792 8.57 -33.95 18.76
C TRP A 792 9.36 -33.78 20.08
N THR A 793 10.24 -34.72 20.43
CA THR A 793 11.13 -34.59 21.61
C THR A 793 12.32 -33.66 21.38
N GLU A 794 12.72 -33.51 20.11
CA GLU A 794 13.74 -32.57 19.66
C GLU A 794 13.17 -31.15 19.44
N ASN A 795 11.87 -30.95 19.73
CA ASN A 795 11.18 -29.69 19.54
C ASN A 795 11.21 -29.20 18.07
N ARG A 796 11.14 -30.13 17.11
CA ARG A 796 10.98 -29.83 15.69
C ARG A 796 9.51 -29.82 15.34
N ASP A 797 9.02 -28.73 14.77
CA ASP A 797 7.61 -28.57 14.43
C ASP A 797 7.17 -29.52 13.30
N PRO A 798 5.95 -30.09 13.34
CA PRO A 798 5.47 -31.04 12.33
C PRO A 798 4.97 -30.38 11.03
N SER A 799 4.60 -29.10 11.07
CA SER A 799 4.16 -28.31 9.94
C SER A 799 4.23 -26.81 10.29
N ALA A 800 3.96 -25.93 9.33
CA ALA A 800 3.85 -24.50 9.59
C ALA A 800 2.73 -24.14 10.59
N TRP A 801 1.76 -25.04 10.77
CA TRP A 801 0.50 -24.77 11.45
C TRP A 801 0.51 -25.18 12.93
N LEU A 802 1.59 -25.80 13.41
CA LEU A 802 1.75 -26.22 14.80
C LEU A 802 3.18 -25.98 15.29
N ASP A 803 3.35 -24.95 16.11
CA ASP A 803 4.54 -24.67 16.91
C ASP A 803 4.47 -25.50 18.20
N ASN A 804 5.31 -26.54 18.28
CA ASN A 804 5.36 -27.43 19.43
C ASN A 804 5.73 -26.67 20.71
N SER A 805 6.70 -25.75 20.61
CA SER A 805 7.22 -25.01 21.76
C SER A 805 6.12 -24.16 22.38
N GLN A 806 5.45 -23.38 21.53
CA GLN A 806 4.42 -22.46 21.93
C GLN A 806 3.17 -23.20 22.41
N TYR A 807 2.79 -24.30 21.74
CA TYR A 807 1.69 -25.15 22.19
C TYR A 807 1.94 -25.71 23.59
N LEU A 808 3.14 -26.25 23.86
CA LEU A 808 3.50 -26.78 25.17
C LEU A 808 3.62 -25.68 26.23
N GLN A 809 4.08 -24.48 25.87
CA GLN A 809 4.12 -23.33 26.78
C GLN A 809 2.71 -22.88 27.19
N ASN A 810 1.79 -22.86 26.24
CA ASN A 810 0.39 -22.48 26.46
C ASN A 810 -0.39 -23.58 27.20
N HIS A 811 0.04 -24.84 27.11
CA HIS A 811 -0.63 -26.01 27.67
C HIS A 811 0.28 -26.80 28.61
N THR A 812 0.54 -26.20 29.78
CA THR A 812 1.46 -26.75 30.80
C THR A 812 1.10 -28.16 31.29
N ASP A 813 -0.16 -28.58 31.18
CA ASP A 813 -0.62 -29.93 31.49
C ASP A 813 -0.10 -30.97 30.49
N VAL A 814 -0.06 -30.62 29.20
CA VAL A 814 0.51 -31.45 28.12
C VAL A 814 2.02 -31.54 28.27
N ALA A 815 2.65 -30.40 28.56
CA ALA A 815 4.09 -30.35 28.84
C ALA A 815 4.47 -31.23 30.05
N ALA A 816 3.67 -31.19 31.12
CA ALA A 816 3.88 -32.03 32.29
C ALA A 816 3.63 -33.53 32.00
N ALA A 817 2.68 -33.85 31.12
CA ALA A 817 2.42 -35.22 30.69
C ALA A 817 3.54 -35.81 29.81
N GLY A 818 4.35 -34.96 29.16
CA GLY A 818 5.47 -35.39 28.32
C GLY A 818 5.03 -36.20 27.10
N VAL A 819 3.89 -35.84 26.51
CA VAL A 819 3.28 -36.52 25.36
C VAL A 819 3.53 -35.75 24.07
N ASN A 820 3.44 -36.43 22.93
CA ASN A 820 3.58 -35.84 21.61
C ASN A 820 2.51 -34.73 21.39
N PRO A 821 2.89 -33.47 21.15
CA PRO A 821 1.96 -32.35 20.98
C PRO A 821 0.97 -32.53 19.82
N LEU A 822 1.44 -33.02 18.68
CA LEU A 822 0.61 -33.27 17.49
C LEU A 822 -0.47 -34.31 17.79
N GLU A 823 -0.07 -35.46 18.34
CA GLU A 823 -1.02 -36.52 18.70
C GLU A 823 -2.00 -36.03 19.77
N HIS A 824 -1.51 -35.31 20.79
CA HIS A 824 -2.36 -34.76 21.83
C HIS A 824 -3.41 -33.79 21.26
N TYR A 825 -3.00 -32.85 20.42
CA TYR A 825 -3.92 -31.87 19.84
C TYR A 825 -5.00 -32.56 19.01
N LEU A 826 -4.61 -33.46 18.11
CA LEU A 826 -5.54 -34.14 17.20
C LEU A 826 -6.52 -35.08 17.95
N HIS A 827 -6.07 -35.76 19.00
CA HIS A 827 -6.93 -36.67 19.78
C HIS A 827 -7.79 -35.97 20.85
N TYR A 828 -7.29 -34.90 21.44
CA TYR A 828 -7.91 -34.27 22.62
C TYR A 828 -8.04 -32.76 22.46
N GLY A 829 -6.94 -32.07 22.14
CA GLY A 829 -6.87 -30.61 22.17
C GLY A 829 -7.93 -29.93 21.32
N VAL A 830 -8.15 -30.39 20.08
CA VAL A 830 -9.17 -29.84 19.18
C VAL A 830 -10.59 -29.96 19.74
N HIS A 831 -10.90 -31.06 20.45
CA HIS A 831 -12.21 -31.29 21.05
C HIS A 831 -12.37 -30.55 22.39
N GLU A 832 -11.28 -30.21 23.04
CA GLU A 832 -11.22 -29.38 24.25
C GLU A 832 -11.21 -27.88 23.95
N GLY A 833 -11.17 -27.49 22.67
CA GLY A 833 -11.11 -26.08 22.25
C GLY A 833 -9.75 -25.43 22.49
N ARG A 834 -8.68 -26.23 22.55
CA ARG A 834 -7.31 -25.70 22.61
C ARG A 834 -6.95 -25.05 21.28
N LEU A 835 -6.14 -23.98 21.33
CA LEU A 835 -5.76 -23.22 20.14
C LEU A 835 -4.50 -23.82 19.50
N LEU A 836 -4.47 -23.82 18.17
CA LEU A 836 -3.21 -24.01 17.44
C LEU A 836 -2.38 -22.74 17.56
N THR A 837 -1.06 -22.92 17.55
CA THR A 837 -0.13 -21.82 17.35
C THR A 837 0.70 -22.16 16.13
N ALA A 838 0.79 -21.28 15.15
CA ALA A 838 1.59 -21.49 13.95
C ALA A 838 3.04 -21.00 14.18
N THR A 839 4.01 -21.66 13.58
CA THR A 839 5.44 -21.33 13.74
C THR A 839 5.78 -20.06 12.99
N ALA A 840 5.81 -18.95 13.72
CA ALA A 840 5.90 -17.58 13.20
C ALA A 840 4.79 -17.25 12.17
N PHE A 841 4.37 -16.00 12.11
CA PHE A 841 3.65 -15.49 10.93
C PHE A 841 4.60 -15.44 9.70
N GLU A 842 5.47 -16.42 9.48
CA GLU A 842 6.37 -16.59 8.32
C GLU A 842 5.77 -17.58 7.29
N LEU A 843 4.44 -17.64 7.21
CA LEU A 843 3.75 -18.16 6.02
C LEU A 843 3.82 -17.17 4.84
N TRP A 844 4.43 -16.00 5.04
CA TRP A 844 4.44 -14.85 4.14
C TRP A 844 5.78 -14.62 3.40
N SER A 845 6.70 -15.58 3.38
CA SER A 845 7.99 -15.48 2.65
C SER A 845 8.24 -16.64 1.69
#